data_AF-A0A9X2RRU5-F1
#
_entry.id   AF-A0A9X2RRU5-F1
#
_cell.length_a   1.000
_cell.length_b   1.000
_cell.length_c   1.000
_cell.angle_alpha   90.00
_cell.angle_beta   90.00
_cell.angle_gamma   90.00
#
_symmetry.space_group_name_H-M   'P 1'
#
loop_
_entity.id
_entity.type
_entity.pdbx_description
1 polymer ?
#
loop_
_entity_poly.entity_id
_entity_poly.type
_entity_poly.pdbx_seq_one_letter_code
_entity_poly.pdbx_strand_id
1 'polypeptide(L)'
;MMPGVPAHRATPLDLHLHTRCSDGDETPAEVARRCLAAGLRAAAVTDHNTMAGVAGFARAAGGALTVVPGCEVTAEWRGEEVHCLAYFTDPADRLIQLFQHRIRRVHDAELDWWRAWTERARAIGVPLTWDLVSERLGGDRVAYVGDYLALLAGTAGDDPRFTPYAPASYDRIAADWCRPGQPLHVPQPWRPGLLDVLTWIGEAGGAAVLAHPAGVLDASDDEECTALLKPLCEAGLSGLEAWTSWHTPAESSRLARICASLGLVATAGSDYHGTRVKSWVPGPGLLPAPPADPMAILDALHDRAAATASGGSYVTAGPPPTAALHVSHAQEGTMTSATAHDHGRAAADPAADPADPVPFAERAWHLVPVVVLRQAGFPMELLAPLADTAAAAEADALMELRARLAALADDVKDLLRDHKVPGRQRMSSWVGQLRPVPEAELAEALAGPPGDGRVADALRAYQETAARLAADWSSFAARHRERLDAAGFAVARAFTDDPALRDVLLLSNDAAYPGFAAWLDSFAGDTGRHTRKMTDLLAMYLQRVTTKNETHAHFGPFTVGRTAPGCAPGITWSSSSPQPLERRSCFTHWAAERLAAAAGETPGLADCVRPRRRPLAFLRDGRIDLYAFTTRDGLDTDWDFRHLGGAAVSTGEAWLWEQCDGERTVRELRTAWDARYGPGADAGLDVDADFNADADFDADADADAATAAESGVGPGTGTPSFDRALRRLTEHEWVIAEFEIPVGDSRPLAALRDLLSAAPGGLARPLLAATERFEQDLARFSALPPAERPALLADAKDRFEKLTRVPANRHRGLHYADRSILFEEAHSGLAGLTVGPDVARFITDELSVVYETVLAGPRLRMRRESAILTRWAAARFGTGTAVPLDRLYAEFFRDRERLAAECATVDAELAVLDAEITHALLGDDTGRAETVVPRERLEAVLGAHPATPPAVCNPDVLFAAENREALARGDFTAVIGDCHAVREVVTHTSFGPLVQERAPELLPEVYRGYLSLLDDDEILVNLSRGHPDKSSTQLCYPCHDLEVYGRSPQTRDKVLQPSQLYVVVTGGRLELRARGVGGRLRLMAPPAGGPSILQDPLSPFAFPRHFGGVGLRAEALEHIPRIRCGRVVLQRETWRIPAAALRGTALSGSRTAADDAAEFLSARRLRTGHGLPRHVFAKVPGEPKPLYVDWDAPLLVRQLSRLARRTGGTVEISEMLPAPDRRWLEVGGRRYTSELRCAVFSPGRPR
;
A
#
# COMPACT_ATOMS: atom_id res chain seq x y z
N MET A 1 -45.15 19.10 18.64
CA MET A 1 -44.52 20.36 18.17
C MET A 1 -43.53 20.80 19.24
N MET A 2 -42.23 20.66 18.97
CA MET A 2 -41.18 21.25 19.80
C MET A 2 -41.12 22.76 19.52
N PRO A 3 -41.01 23.64 20.53
CA PRO A 3 -40.86 25.07 20.31
C PRO A 3 -39.44 25.37 19.82
N GLY A 4 -39.31 26.02 18.66
CA GLY A 4 -38.05 26.66 18.24
C GLY A 4 -37.39 26.17 16.95
N VAL A 5 -37.99 25.29 16.16
CA VAL A 5 -37.43 24.90 14.85
C VAL A 5 -37.47 26.13 13.90
N PRO A 6 -36.32 26.61 13.38
CA PRO A 6 -36.30 27.69 12.41
C PRO A 6 -37.15 27.34 11.18
N ALA A 7 -37.84 28.31 10.59
CA ALA A 7 -38.59 28.07 9.35
C ALA A 7 -37.62 27.65 8.22
N HIS A 8 -37.74 26.40 7.75
CA HIS A 8 -36.95 25.91 6.62
C HIS A 8 -37.26 26.70 5.34
N ARG A 9 -36.23 26.98 4.55
CA ARG A 9 -36.33 27.65 3.24
C ARG A 9 -35.91 26.69 2.14
N ALA A 10 -36.60 26.74 1.01
CA ALA A 10 -36.27 25.96 -0.18
C ALA A 10 -34.97 26.46 -0.84
N THR A 11 -34.14 25.53 -1.29
CA THR A 11 -32.94 25.75 -2.11
C THR A 11 -33.03 24.89 -3.37
N PRO A 12 -32.47 25.32 -4.52
CA PRO A 12 -32.41 24.51 -5.74
C PRO A 12 -31.34 23.40 -5.72
N LEU A 13 -30.62 23.20 -4.61
CA LEU A 13 -29.55 22.21 -4.47
C LEU A 13 -29.75 21.40 -3.17
N ASP A 14 -29.55 20.08 -3.24
CA ASP A 14 -29.44 19.22 -2.06
C ASP A 14 -28.39 18.11 -2.25
N LEU A 15 -27.25 18.21 -1.57
CA LEU A 15 -26.14 17.26 -1.72
C LEU A 15 -26.13 16.14 -0.67
N HIS A 16 -27.17 15.99 0.15
CA HIS A 16 -27.18 14.97 1.20
C HIS A 16 -28.55 14.30 1.27
N LEU A 17 -28.71 13.20 0.53
CA LEU A 17 -29.95 12.45 0.40
C LEU A 17 -29.71 10.96 0.59
N HIS A 18 -30.57 10.33 1.39
CA HIS A 18 -30.55 8.91 1.68
C HIS A 18 -31.75 8.21 1.07
N THR A 19 -31.54 6.95 0.68
CA THR A 19 -32.54 6.12 0.04
C THR A 19 -32.69 4.80 0.81
N ARG A 20 -33.65 3.98 0.38
CA ARG A 20 -33.83 2.61 0.85
C ARG A 20 -32.66 1.67 0.57
N CYS A 21 -31.62 2.11 -0.13
CA CYS A 21 -30.37 1.37 -0.26
C CYS A 21 -29.52 1.45 1.03
N SER A 22 -29.78 2.41 1.90
CA SER A 22 -29.24 2.51 3.27
C SER A 22 -30.39 2.78 4.26
N ASP A 23 -30.29 3.74 5.16
CA ASP A 23 -31.25 3.97 6.24
C ASP A 23 -32.44 4.88 5.88
N GLY A 24 -32.56 5.31 4.61
CA GLY A 24 -33.74 6.03 4.11
C GLY A 24 -35.01 5.18 3.99
N ASP A 25 -36.19 5.81 3.98
CA ASP A 25 -37.49 5.11 3.86
C ASP A 25 -38.04 5.00 2.43
N GLU A 26 -37.48 5.73 1.48
CA GLU A 26 -37.95 5.87 0.09
C GLU A 26 -36.94 5.30 -0.92
N THR A 27 -37.44 4.69 -2.00
CA THR A 27 -36.59 4.18 -3.08
C THR A 27 -35.87 5.32 -3.82
N PRO A 28 -34.72 5.06 -4.47
CA PRO A 28 -34.03 6.07 -5.27
C PRO A 28 -34.92 6.79 -6.29
N ALA A 29 -35.88 6.09 -6.89
CA ALA A 29 -36.83 6.67 -7.83
C ALA A 29 -37.87 7.60 -7.16
N GLU A 30 -38.30 7.28 -5.94
CA GLU A 30 -39.20 8.14 -5.17
C GLU A 30 -38.50 9.42 -4.73
N VAL A 31 -37.26 9.32 -4.23
CA VAL A 31 -36.46 10.48 -3.84
C VAL A 31 -36.21 11.38 -5.05
N ALA A 32 -35.89 10.82 -6.23
CA ALA A 32 -35.73 11.61 -7.46
C ALA A 32 -37.00 12.38 -7.84
N ARG A 33 -38.18 11.74 -7.76
CA ARG A 33 -39.47 12.41 -8.01
C ARG A 33 -39.74 13.54 -7.02
N ARG A 34 -39.40 13.37 -5.75
CA ARG A 34 -39.52 14.44 -4.75
C ARG A 34 -38.57 15.60 -5.02
N CYS A 35 -37.33 15.32 -5.40
CA CYS A 35 -36.36 16.36 -5.79
C CYS A 35 -36.90 17.22 -6.95
N LEU A 36 -37.46 16.58 -7.98
CA LEU A 36 -38.08 17.27 -9.11
C LEU A 36 -39.32 18.09 -8.68
N ALA A 37 -40.19 17.51 -7.85
CA ALA A 37 -41.37 18.21 -7.33
C ALA A 37 -41.02 19.40 -6.41
N ALA A 38 -39.90 19.32 -5.69
CA ALA A 38 -39.36 20.40 -4.86
C ALA A 38 -38.65 21.50 -5.67
N GLY A 39 -38.49 21.31 -6.99
CA GLY A 39 -37.82 22.28 -7.86
C GLY A 39 -36.30 22.27 -7.75
N LEU A 40 -35.69 21.16 -7.31
CA LEU A 40 -34.24 21.02 -7.30
C LEU A 40 -33.69 21.01 -8.73
N ARG A 41 -32.53 21.64 -8.89
CA ARG A 41 -31.72 21.64 -10.12
C ARG A 41 -30.53 20.70 -10.04
N ALA A 42 -30.05 20.41 -8.83
CA ALA A 42 -29.00 19.43 -8.61
C ALA A 42 -29.19 18.70 -7.29
N ALA A 43 -28.81 17.42 -7.25
CA ALA A 43 -28.82 16.65 -6.02
C ALA A 43 -27.79 15.53 -5.99
N ALA A 44 -27.42 15.07 -4.80
CA ALA A 44 -26.59 13.88 -4.60
C ALA A 44 -27.30 12.84 -3.75
N VAL A 45 -27.21 11.58 -4.16
CA VAL A 45 -27.53 10.43 -3.28
C VAL A 45 -26.24 10.08 -2.56
N THR A 46 -26.31 9.98 -1.24
CA THR A 46 -25.17 9.78 -0.34
C THR A 46 -25.50 8.71 0.69
N ASP A 47 -26.02 7.57 0.23
CA ASP A 47 -26.35 6.43 1.09
C ASP A 47 -25.14 6.01 1.95
N HIS A 48 -25.42 5.58 3.18
CA HIS A 48 -24.39 5.12 4.12
C HIS A 48 -23.62 3.91 3.58
N ASN A 49 -22.30 4.07 3.44
CA ASN A 49 -21.34 3.01 3.10
C ASN A 49 -21.66 2.24 1.80
N THR A 50 -22.51 2.79 0.92
CA THR A 50 -22.91 2.16 -0.33
C THR A 50 -23.20 3.20 -1.42
N MET A 51 -22.98 2.81 -2.68
CA MET A 51 -23.28 3.62 -3.86
C MET A 51 -24.51 3.09 -4.62
N ALA A 52 -25.20 2.08 -4.09
CA ALA A 52 -26.24 1.33 -4.82
C ALA A 52 -27.42 2.21 -5.27
N GLY A 53 -27.75 3.28 -4.54
CA GLY A 53 -28.86 4.17 -4.86
C GLY A 53 -28.62 5.10 -6.05
N VAL A 54 -27.35 5.39 -6.40
CA VAL A 54 -26.98 6.45 -7.34
C VAL A 54 -27.53 6.20 -8.75
N ALA A 55 -27.35 5.00 -9.30
CA ALA A 55 -27.78 4.68 -10.67
C ALA A 55 -29.31 4.71 -10.82
N GLY A 56 -30.03 4.18 -9.82
CA GLY A 56 -31.49 4.19 -9.78
C GLY A 56 -32.06 5.61 -9.73
N PHE A 57 -31.46 6.47 -8.91
CA PHE A 57 -31.84 7.88 -8.79
C PHE A 57 -31.57 8.66 -10.09
N ALA A 58 -30.37 8.51 -10.68
CA ALA A 58 -30.00 9.17 -11.92
C ALA A 58 -30.94 8.82 -13.08
N ARG A 59 -31.31 7.54 -13.20
CA ARG A 59 -32.27 7.07 -14.20
C ARG A 59 -33.65 7.70 -14.01
N ALA A 60 -34.16 7.76 -12.78
CA ALA A 60 -35.45 8.35 -12.47
C ALA A 60 -35.47 9.89 -12.64
N ALA A 61 -34.33 10.55 -12.46
CA ALA A 61 -34.17 11.98 -12.70
C ALA A 61 -34.26 12.37 -14.20
N GLY A 62 -33.96 11.44 -15.12
CA GLY A 62 -34.17 11.61 -16.56
C GLY A 62 -33.44 12.81 -17.19
N GLY A 63 -32.35 13.28 -16.59
CA GLY A 63 -31.60 14.47 -17.03
C GLY A 63 -32.24 15.83 -16.66
N ALA A 64 -33.39 15.85 -16.00
CA ALA A 64 -34.02 17.08 -15.50
C ALA A 64 -33.36 17.64 -14.23
N LEU A 65 -32.51 16.83 -13.59
CA LEU A 65 -31.73 17.15 -12.39
C LEU A 65 -30.26 16.83 -12.67
N THR A 66 -29.35 17.72 -12.26
CA THR A 66 -27.92 17.38 -12.25
C THR A 66 -27.64 16.44 -11.09
N VAL A 67 -27.35 15.18 -11.39
CA VAL A 67 -27.09 14.17 -10.36
C VAL A 67 -25.59 14.09 -10.08
N VAL A 68 -25.22 14.31 -8.83
CA VAL A 68 -23.85 14.15 -8.34
C VAL A 68 -23.75 12.76 -7.70
N PRO A 69 -22.87 11.86 -8.18
CA PRO A 69 -22.66 10.59 -7.52
C PRO A 69 -21.98 10.82 -6.16
N GLY A 70 -22.46 10.13 -5.12
CA GLY A 70 -21.85 10.21 -3.80
C GLY A 70 -22.21 9.06 -2.86
N CYS A 71 -21.56 9.08 -1.70
CA CYS A 71 -21.74 8.14 -0.59
C CYS A 71 -21.39 8.85 0.72
N GLU A 72 -22.12 8.55 1.80
CA GLU A 72 -21.73 8.95 3.15
C GLU A 72 -20.97 7.81 3.81
N VAL A 73 -19.67 8.01 4.08
CA VAL A 73 -18.81 6.99 4.68
C VAL A 73 -18.74 7.18 6.18
N THR A 74 -19.07 6.15 6.95
CA THR A 74 -18.90 6.14 8.41
C THR A 74 -17.42 6.04 8.76
N ALA A 75 -16.93 6.92 9.63
CA ALA A 75 -15.54 6.98 10.06
C ALA A 75 -15.41 7.29 11.56
N GLU A 76 -14.19 7.18 12.07
CA GLU A 76 -13.84 7.61 13.42
C GLU A 76 -12.87 8.79 13.38
N TRP A 77 -13.13 9.81 14.20
CA TRP A 77 -12.18 10.89 14.42
C TRP A 77 -12.20 11.33 15.88
N ARG A 78 -11.02 11.33 16.51
CA ARG A 78 -10.83 11.69 17.94
C ARG A 78 -11.64 10.80 18.90
N GLY A 79 -11.86 9.54 18.54
CA GLY A 79 -12.62 8.57 19.33
C GLY A 79 -14.14 8.71 19.21
N GLU A 80 -14.62 9.58 18.32
CA GLU A 80 -16.04 9.80 18.05
C GLU A 80 -16.39 9.36 16.61
N GLU A 81 -17.63 8.93 16.41
CA GLU A 81 -18.20 8.67 15.09
C GLU A 81 -18.35 9.98 14.31
N VAL A 82 -17.86 9.98 13.08
CA VAL A 82 -18.03 11.08 12.14
C VAL A 82 -18.40 10.54 10.78
N HIS A 83 -19.07 11.34 9.97
CA HIS A 83 -19.42 10.97 8.61
C HIS A 83 -18.71 11.85 7.59
N CYS A 84 -18.24 11.22 6.51
CA CYS A 84 -17.58 11.91 5.42
C CYS A 84 -18.31 11.64 4.11
N LEU A 85 -18.82 12.70 3.50
CA LEU A 85 -19.48 12.69 2.20
C LEU A 85 -18.41 12.63 1.12
N ALA A 86 -18.50 11.62 0.27
CA ALA A 86 -17.71 11.47 -0.94
C ALA A 86 -18.55 11.95 -2.13
N TYR A 87 -18.04 12.92 -2.90
CA TYR A 87 -18.70 13.41 -4.12
C TYR A 87 -17.86 13.19 -5.36
N PHE A 88 -18.50 13.08 -6.52
CA PHE A 88 -17.84 12.95 -7.84
C PHE A 88 -17.00 11.68 -8.00
N THR A 89 -17.33 10.64 -7.24
CA THR A 89 -16.74 9.31 -7.37
C THR A 89 -17.44 8.56 -8.52
N ASP A 90 -16.88 8.60 -9.73
CA ASP A 90 -17.49 8.04 -10.95
C ASP A 90 -17.44 6.49 -10.98
N PRO A 91 -18.58 5.79 -11.11
CA PRO A 91 -18.66 4.32 -11.21
C PRO A 91 -17.92 3.69 -12.41
N ALA A 92 -17.51 4.45 -13.42
CA ALA A 92 -16.85 3.93 -14.62
C ALA A 92 -15.32 3.82 -14.52
N ASP A 93 -14.69 4.34 -13.45
CA ASP A 93 -13.23 4.27 -13.26
C ASP A 93 -12.82 2.95 -12.57
N ARG A 94 -11.71 2.31 -12.97
CA ARG A 94 -11.22 1.08 -12.32
C ARG A 94 -10.84 1.30 -10.85
N LEU A 95 -10.49 2.53 -10.44
CA LEU A 95 -10.15 2.85 -9.04
C LEU A 95 -11.38 2.99 -8.13
N ILE A 96 -12.59 3.15 -8.69
CA ILE A 96 -13.82 3.15 -7.88
C ILE A 96 -14.09 1.79 -7.25
N GLN A 97 -13.62 0.69 -7.87
CA GLN A 97 -13.81 -0.65 -7.34
C GLN A 97 -13.11 -0.84 -5.99
N LEU A 98 -11.94 -0.20 -5.81
CA LEU A 98 -11.23 -0.21 -4.53
C LEU A 98 -11.95 0.62 -3.47
N PHE A 99 -12.48 1.79 -3.85
CA PHE A 99 -13.30 2.61 -2.97
C PHE A 99 -14.58 1.87 -2.55
N GLN A 100 -15.30 1.29 -3.51
CA GLN A 100 -16.49 0.45 -3.28
C GLN A 100 -16.17 -0.74 -2.37
N HIS A 101 -15.02 -1.40 -2.57
CA HIS A 101 -14.57 -2.48 -1.68
C HIS A 101 -14.33 -1.98 -0.26
N ARG A 102 -13.71 -0.80 -0.09
CA ARG A 102 -13.40 -0.24 1.23
C ARG A 102 -14.65 0.22 1.98
N ILE A 103 -15.58 0.92 1.32
CA ILE A 103 -16.87 1.28 1.95
C ILE A 103 -17.72 0.03 2.23
N ARG A 104 -17.65 -1.00 1.37
CA ARG A 104 -18.32 -2.29 1.61
C ARG A 104 -17.83 -2.97 2.88
N ARG A 105 -16.55 -2.86 3.21
CA ARG A 105 -16.02 -3.37 4.50
C ARG A 105 -16.61 -2.64 5.71
N VAL A 106 -16.90 -1.34 5.59
CA VAL A 106 -17.54 -0.58 6.67
C VAL A 106 -18.99 -1.03 6.81
N HIS A 107 -19.71 -1.16 5.69
CA HIS A 107 -21.06 -1.71 5.62
C HIS A 107 -21.16 -3.12 6.24
N ASP A 108 -20.29 -4.05 5.83
CA ASP A 108 -20.31 -5.44 6.32
C ASP A 108 -20.05 -5.48 7.84
N ALA A 109 -19.13 -4.65 8.36
CA ALA A 109 -18.86 -4.56 9.79
C ALA A 109 -20.07 -4.03 10.60
N GLU A 110 -20.81 -3.05 10.07
CA GLU A 110 -22.05 -2.56 10.68
C GLU A 110 -23.17 -3.59 10.61
N LEU A 111 -23.27 -4.35 9.52
CA LEU A 111 -24.25 -5.41 9.36
C LEU A 111 -23.99 -6.57 10.34
N ASP A 112 -22.73 -6.98 10.50
CA ASP A 112 -22.31 -7.99 11.47
C ASP A 112 -22.56 -7.54 12.92
N TRP A 113 -22.42 -6.24 13.19
CA TRP A 113 -22.78 -5.67 14.48
C TRP A 113 -24.28 -5.82 14.77
N TRP A 114 -25.14 -5.56 13.79
CA TRP A 114 -26.58 -5.78 13.93
C TRP A 114 -26.94 -7.26 14.08
N ARG A 115 -26.24 -8.18 13.41
CA ARG A 115 -26.39 -9.63 13.63
C ARG A 115 -26.08 -10.02 15.06
N ALA A 116 -24.97 -9.53 15.59
CA ALA A 116 -24.57 -9.76 16.99
C ALA A 116 -25.57 -9.14 17.98
N TRP A 117 -26.13 -7.97 17.64
CA TRP A 117 -27.15 -7.31 18.46
C TRP A 117 -28.45 -8.13 18.49
N THR A 118 -28.89 -8.65 17.34
CA THR A 118 -30.03 -9.56 17.23
C THR A 118 -29.82 -10.84 18.04
N GLU A 119 -28.61 -11.42 18.02
CA GLU A 119 -28.30 -12.60 18.83
C GLU A 119 -28.37 -12.30 20.33
N ARG A 120 -27.94 -11.11 20.77
CA ARG A 120 -28.12 -10.68 22.17
C ARG A 120 -29.58 -10.51 22.55
N ALA A 121 -30.42 -9.98 21.66
CA ALA A 121 -31.87 -9.90 21.87
C ALA A 121 -32.48 -11.29 22.06
N ARG A 122 -32.07 -12.25 21.22
CA ARG A 122 -32.45 -13.67 21.35
C ARG A 122 -31.99 -14.27 22.68
N ALA A 123 -30.74 -14.01 23.07
CA ALA A 123 -30.17 -14.54 24.31
C ALA A 123 -30.90 -14.05 25.58
N ILE A 124 -31.51 -12.85 25.55
CA ILE A 124 -32.33 -12.35 26.66
C ILE A 124 -33.80 -12.80 26.59
N GLY A 125 -34.15 -13.66 25.64
CA GLY A 125 -35.48 -14.26 25.52
C GLY A 125 -36.48 -13.49 24.66
N VAL A 126 -36.04 -12.48 23.89
CA VAL A 126 -36.88 -11.87 22.84
C VAL A 126 -36.73 -12.70 21.57
N PRO A 127 -37.80 -13.23 20.95
CA PRO A 127 -37.69 -14.14 19.80
C PRO A 127 -37.39 -13.40 18.48
N LEU A 128 -36.47 -12.44 18.52
CA LEU A 128 -35.97 -11.70 17.35
C LEU A 128 -34.87 -12.52 16.69
N THR A 129 -35.11 -13.00 15.45
CA THR A 129 -34.12 -13.72 14.64
C THR A 129 -33.58 -12.83 13.53
N TRP A 130 -32.38 -13.16 13.03
CA TRP A 130 -31.82 -12.45 11.89
C TRP A 130 -32.64 -12.65 10.61
N ASP A 131 -33.29 -13.80 10.44
CA ASP A 131 -34.18 -14.04 9.30
C ASP A 131 -35.37 -13.08 9.30
N LEU A 132 -35.99 -12.85 10.45
CA LEU A 132 -37.07 -11.87 10.59
C LEU A 132 -36.58 -10.44 10.35
N VAL A 133 -35.37 -10.10 10.81
CA VAL A 133 -34.73 -8.81 10.53
C VAL A 133 -34.51 -8.66 9.02
N SER A 134 -33.97 -9.68 8.36
CA SER A 134 -33.67 -9.69 6.93
C SER A 134 -34.93 -9.59 6.09
N GLU A 135 -35.99 -10.32 6.44
CA GLU A 135 -37.30 -10.26 5.79
C GLU A 135 -37.92 -8.86 5.88
N ARG A 136 -37.81 -8.21 7.05
CA ARG A 136 -38.49 -6.92 7.31
C ARG A 136 -37.70 -5.71 6.87
N LEU A 137 -36.38 -5.76 7.02
CA LEU A 137 -35.49 -4.61 6.86
C LEU A 137 -34.54 -4.74 5.67
N GLY A 138 -34.33 -5.95 5.15
CA GLY A 138 -33.41 -6.29 4.06
C GLY A 138 -32.12 -6.95 4.58
N GLY A 139 -31.75 -8.10 4.02
CA GLY A 139 -30.63 -8.92 4.52
C GLY A 139 -29.22 -8.36 4.27
N ASP A 140 -29.06 -7.47 3.28
CA ASP A 140 -27.80 -6.77 2.95
C ASP A 140 -27.90 -5.26 3.18
N ARG A 141 -28.84 -4.82 4.03
CA ARG A 141 -29.14 -3.41 4.28
C ARG A 141 -28.90 -3.07 5.74
N VAL A 142 -28.14 -2.02 6.00
CA VAL A 142 -28.09 -1.38 7.32
C VAL A 142 -29.25 -0.39 7.38
N ALA A 143 -30.32 -0.79 8.07
CA ALA A 143 -31.53 0.03 8.19
C ALA A 143 -31.40 1.09 9.30
N TYR A 144 -32.36 2.00 9.37
CA TYR A 144 -32.44 2.98 10.45
C TYR A 144 -32.53 2.29 11.82
N VAL A 145 -31.76 2.77 12.81
CA VAL A 145 -31.70 2.21 14.18
C VAL A 145 -33.11 2.03 14.80
N GLY A 146 -34.03 2.96 14.54
CA GLY A 146 -35.39 2.90 15.04
C GLY A 146 -36.20 1.73 14.47
N ASP A 147 -35.86 1.22 13.28
CA ASP A 147 -36.54 0.08 12.66
C ASP A 147 -36.15 -1.24 13.33
N TYR A 148 -34.87 -1.42 13.70
CA TYR A 148 -34.43 -2.56 14.53
C TYR A 148 -35.09 -2.54 15.92
N LEU A 149 -35.16 -1.37 16.55
CA LEU A 149 -35.78 -1.19 17.86
C LEU A 149 -37.31 -1.39 17.81
N ALA A 150 -37.96 -0.96 16.73
CA ALA A 150 -39.37 -1.24 16.47
C ALA A 150 -39.62 -2.75 16.34
N LEU A 151 -38.76 -3.44 15.61
CA LEU A 151 -38.87 -4.88 15.41
C LEU A 151 -38.62 -5.64 16.71
N LEU A 152 -37.65 -5.23 17.53
CA LEU A 152 -37.42 -5.76 18.88
C LEU A 152 -38.66 -5.60 19.76
N ALA A 153 -39.20 -4.38 19.87
CA ALA A 153 -40.36 -4.10 20.69
C ALA A 153 -41.61 -4.86 20.22
N GLY A 154 -41.84 -4.94 18.90
CA GLY A 154 -42.94 -5.70 18.32
C GLY A 154 -42.82 -7.20 18.54
N THR A 155 -41.60 -7.73 18.47
CA THR A 155 -41.32 -9.18 18.66
C THR A 155 -41.32 -9.59 20.12
N ALA A 156 -40.98 -8.67 21.04
CA ALA A 156 -41.08 -8.89 22.48
C ALA A 156 -42.53 -9.05 22.97
N GLY A 157 -43.52 -8.54 22.22
CA GLY A 157 -44.95 -8.69 22.54
C GLY A 157 -45.31 -8.15 23.92
N ASP A 158 -45.91 -8.99 24.77
CA ASP A 158 -46.35 -8.64 26.13
C ASP A 158 -45.22 -8.74 27.19
N ASP A 159 -43.95 -8.86 26.78
CA ASP A 159 -42.83 -8.93 27.72
C ASP A 159 -42.81 -7.71 28.66
N PRO A 160 -42.96 -7.89 30.00
CA PRO A 160 -43.00 -6.79 30.96
C PRO A 160 -41.77 -5.88 30.93
N ARG A 161 -40.64 -6.38 30.42
CA ARG A 161 -39.40 -5.61 30.26
C ARG A 161 -39.48 -4.58 29.15
N PHE A 162 -40.27 -4.84 28.10
CA PHE A 162 -40.38 -3.99 26.92
C PHE A 162 -41.72 -3.24 26.82
N THR A 163 -42.78 -3.72 27.47
CA THR A 163 -44.09 -3.03 27.56
C THR A 163 -44.08 -1.58 28.07
N PRO A 164 -43.11 -1.11 28.89
CA PRO A 164 -43.01 0.31 29.26
C PRO A 164 -42.57 1.24 28.11
N TYR A 165 -42.04 0.69 27.02
CA TYR A 165 -41.58 1.45 25.86
C TYR A 165 -42.67 1.49 24.79
N ALA A 166 -43.33 2.64 24.64
CA ALA A 166 -44.29 2.87 23.57
C ALA A 166 -43.59 3.07 22.21
N PRO A 167 -44.27 2.82 21.08
CA PRO A 167 -43.83 3.32 19.77
C PRO A 167 -43.61 4.83 19.88
N ALA A 168 -42.40 5.31 19.54
CA ALA A 168 -41.84 6.66 19.81
C ALA A 168 -40.99 6.84 21.08
N SER A 169 -40.55 5.76 21.74
CA SER A 169 -39.57 5.82 22.84
C SER A 169 -38.30 4.99 22.61
N TYR A 170 -37.90 4.82 21.35
CA TYR A 170 -36.70 4.04 20.97
C TYR A 170 -35.40 4.60 21.58
N ASP A 171 -35.28 5.91 21.76
CA ASP A 171 -34.14 6.51 22.48
C ASP A 171 -34.02 6.01 23.92
N ARG A 172 -35.15 5.71 24.57
CA ARG A 172 -35.16 5.12 25.92
C ARG A 172 -34.75 3.65 25.88
N ILE A 173 -35.15 2.89 24.86
CA ILE A 173 -34.68 1.51 24.68
C ILE A 173 -33.16 1.51 24.47
N ALA A 174 -32.64 2.37 23.58
CA ALA A 174 -31.21 2.49 23.35
C ALA A 174 -30.44 2.88 24.63
N ALA A 175 -30.96 3.84 25.41
CA ALA A 175 -30.35 4.27 26.65
C ALA A 175 -30.38 3.19 27.76
N ASP A 176 -31.48 2.46 27.88
CA ASP A 176 -31.68 1.50 28.96
C ASP A 176 -31.07 0.12 28.65
N TRP A 177 -30.97 -0.26 27.37
CA TRP A 177 -30.59 -1.63 26.96
C TRP A 177 -29.33 -1.75 26.11
N CYS A 178 -28.91 -0.70 25.41
CA CYS A 178 -27.80 -0.78 24.44
C CYS A 178 -26.50 -0.12 24.92
N ARG A 179 -26.47 0.52 26.10
CA ARG A 179 -25.27 1.16 26.67
C ARG A 179 -24.26 0.15 27.25
N PRO A 180 -22.95 0.49 27.34
CA PRO A 180 -21.96 -0.38 27.96
C PRO A 180 -22.41 -0.97 29.30
N GLY A 181 -22.36 -2.29 29.42
CA GLY A 181 -22.83 -3.04 30.59
C GLY A 181 -24.30 -3.47 30.55
N GLN A 182 -25.08 -3.04 29.55
CA GLN A 182 -26.47 -3.47 29.36
C GLN A 182 -26.57 -4.72 28.46
N PRO A 183 -27.68 -5.48 28.53
CA PRO A 183 -27.78 -6.78 27.88
C PRO A 183 -27.67 -6.75 26.35
N LEU A 184 -28.14 -5.68 25.69
CA LEU A 184 -28.10 -5.55 24.23
C LEU A 184 -26.87 -4.78 23.72
N HIS A 185 -25.91 -4.43 24.59
CA HIS A 185 -24.72 -3.67 24.17
C HIS A 185 -23.74 -4.52 23.38
N VAL A 186 -23.58 -4.25 22.09
CA VAL A 186 -22.48 -4.79 21.28
C VAL A 186 -21.38 -3.71 21.16
N PRO A 187 -20.09 -4.04 21.38
CA PRO A 187 -19.00 -3.10 21.13
C PRO A 187 -19.09 -2.49 19.73
N GLN A 188 -18.73 -1.22 19.58
CA GLN A 188 -18.84 -0.53 18.28
C GLN A 188 -18.14 -1.30 17.16
N PRO A 189 -18.71 -1.33 15.94
CA PRO A 189 -18.07 -2.00 14.81
C PRO A 189 -16.77 -1.31 14.43
N TRP A 190 -15.90 -2.04 13.72
CA TRP A 190 -14.70 -1.44 13.16
C TRP A 190 -15.05 -0.33 12.17
N ARG A 191 -14.36 0.81 12.29
CA ARG A 191 -14.47 1.95 11.38
C ARG A 191 -13.09 2.45 10.99
N PRO A 192 -12.92 2.97 9.77
CA PRO A 192 -11.68 3.62 9.35
C PRO A 192 -11.50 4.96 10.08
N GLY A 193 -10.24 5.40 10.22
CA GLY A 193 -9.97 6.76 10.67
C GLY A 193 -10.40 7.76 9.59
N LEU A 194 -10.85 8.95 9.97
CA LEU A 194 -11.27 9.99 9.01
C LEU A 194 -10.17 10.29 7.97
N LEU A 195 -8.90 10.31 8.36
CA LEU A 195 -7.78 10.50 7.43
C LEU A 195 -7.69 9.40 6.37
N ASP A 196 -8.00 8.14 6.72
CA ASP A 196 -8.05 7.04 5.77
C ASP A 196 -9.19 7.27 4.78
N VAL A 197 -10.36 7.71 5.26
CA VAL A 197 -11.51 8.01 4.40
C VAL A 197 -11.24 9.17 3.44
N LEU A 198 -10.61 10.25 3.90
CA LEU A 198 -10.16 11.35 3.01
C LEU A 198 -9.24 10.81 1.91
N THR A 199 -8.35 9.90 2.28
CA THR A 199 -7.43 9.23 1.36
C THR A 199 -8.19 8.37 0.35
N TRP A 200 -9.16 7.55 0.81
CA TRP A 200 -9.96 6.69 -0.07
C TRP A 200 -10.75 7.49 -1.10
N ILE A 201 -11.34 8.60 -0.68
CA ILE A 201 -12.11 9.49 -1.56
C ILE A 201 -11.17 10.18 -2.56
N GLY A 202 -9.98 10.60 -2.11
CA GLY A 202 -8.96 11.16 -2.99
C GLY A 202 -8.45 10.18 -4.04
N GLU A 203 -8.27 8.89 -3.69
CA GLU A 203 -7.90 7.82 -4.63
C GLU A 203 -8.97 7.57 -5.68
N ALA A 204 -10.24 7.71 -5.29
CA ALA A 204 -11.39 7.62 -6.18
C ALA A 204 -11.60 8.89 -7.03
N GLY A 205 -10.71 9.89 -6.93
CA GLY A 205 -10.83 11.16 -7.64
C GLY A 205 -11.97 12.06 -7.14
N GLY A 206 -12.54 11.75 -5.96
CA GLY A 206 -13.67 12.46 -5.40
C GLY A 206 -13.28 13.67 -4.53
N ALA A 207 -14.29 14.44 -4.13
CA ALA A 207 -14.18 15.50 -3.15
C ALA A 207 -14.72 15.02 -1.79
N ALA A 208 -13.88 15.06 -0.76
CA ALA A 208 -14.23 14.64 0.60
C ALA A 208 -14.76 15.81 1.43
N VAL A 209 -15.94 15.65 2.04
CA VAL A 209 -16.61 16.69 2.83
C VAL A 209 -17.01 16.12 4.18
N LEU A 210 -16.70 16.82 5.28
CA LEU A 210 -17.15 16.39 6.60
C LEU A 210 -18.64 16.76 6.78
N ALA A 211 -19.50 15.76 7.02
CA ALA A 211 -20.93 15.94 7.16
C ALA A 211 -21.28 16.58 8.52
N HIS A 212 -22.27 17.47 8.52
CA HIS A 212 -22.84 18.17 9.68
C HIS A 212 -21.89 18.34 10.90
N PRO A 213 -20.73 19.02 10.75
CA PRO A 213 -19.63 18.89 11.70
C PRO A 213 -19.76 19.72 12.99
N ALA A 214 -20.83 20.50 13.19
CA ALA A 214 -20.91 21.43 14.32
C ALA A 214 -20.76 20.73 15.68
N GLY A 215 -21.37 19.54 15.85
CA GLY A 215 -21.32 18.79 17.11
C GLY A 215 -19.96 18.21 17.46
N VAL A 216 -19.11 17.92 16.46
CA VAL A 216 -17.77 17.32 16.64
C VAL A 216 -16.64 18.37 16.62
N LEU A 217 -16.96 19.59 16.17
CA LEU A 217 -16.09 20.76 16.17
C LEU A 217 -16.40 21.73 17.33
N ASP A 218 -16.76 21.19 18.50
CA ASP A 218 -17.04 21.95 19.72
C ASP A 218 -15.77 22.63 20.28
N ALA A 219 -15.34 23.67 19.56
CA ALA A 219 -14.21 24.54 19.84
C ALA A 219 -14.73 25.90 20.27
N SER A 220 -14.08 26.50 21.26
CA SER A 220 -14.56 27.71 21.96
C SER A 220 -14.58 28.95 21.06
N ASP A 221 -13.77 28.94 19.99
CA ASP A 221 -13.66 30.00 18.99
C ASP A 221 -13.28 29.48 17.58
N ASP A 222 -13.27 30.37 16.58
CA ASP A 222 -13.00 30.05 15.18
C ASP A 222 -11.52 29.68 14.92
N GLU A 223 -10.57 30.13 15.75
CA GLU A 223 -9.14 29.90 15.57
C GLU A 223 -8.77 28.46 15.96
N GLU A 224 -9.32 27.98 17.08
CA GLU A 224 -9.17 26.59 17.52
C GLU A 224 -9.80 25.62 16.51
N CYS A 225 -11.00 25.93 16.00
CA CYS A 225 -11.65 25.14 14.96
C CYS A 225 -10.81 25.10 13.66
N THR A 226 -10.25 26.25 13.26
CA THR A 226 -9.35 26.35 12.11
C THR A 226 -8.11 25.48 12.29
N ALA A 227 -7.53 25.48 13.50
CA ALA A 227 -6.36 24.66 13.83
C ALA A 227 -6.66 23.15 13.80
N LEU A 228 -7.85 22.74 14.23
CA LEU A 228 -8.30 21.34 14.18
C LEU A 228 -8.51 20.85 12.75
N LEU A 229 -9.06 21.69 11.88
CA LEU A 229 -9.37 21.33 10.49
C LEU A 229 -8.16 21.38 9.57
N LYS A 230 -7.15 22.22 9.87
CA LYS A 230 -6.00 22.42 8.99
C LYS A 230 -5.25 21.12 8.62
N PRO A 231 -4.96 20.18 9.55
CA PRO A 231 -4.37 18.89 9.18
C PRO A 231 -5.27 18.06 8.25
N LEU A 232 -6.59 18.14 8.39
CA LEU A 232 -7.54 17.46 7.50
C LEU A 232 -7.53 18.09 6.11
N CYS A 233 -7.46 19.41 6.00
CA CYS A 233 -7.29 20.11 4.72
C CYS A 233 -6.01 19.66 4.00
N GLU A 234 -4.91 19.55 4.75
CA GLU A 234 -3.62 19.06 4.22
C GLU A 234 -3.70 17.59 3.76
N ALA A 235 -4.61 16.80 4.36
CA ALA A 235 -4.87 15.40 4.04
C ALA A 235 -5.95 15.19 2.96
N GLY A 236 -6.48 16.25 2.35
CA GLY A 236 -7.42 16.14 1.22
C GLY A 236 -8.89 16.48 1.54
N LEU A 237 -9.19 16.99 2.75
CA LEU A 237 -10.52 17.53 3.05
C LEU A 237 -10.83 18.69 2.10
N SER A 238 -11.93 18.56 1.35
CA SER A 238 -12.35 19.49 0.30
C SER A 238 -13.44 20.46 0.76
N GLY A 239 -14.21 20.10 1.79
CA GLY A 239 -15.30 20.94 2.28
C GLY A 239 -15.83 20.55 3.66
N LEU A 240 -16.75 21.38 4.17
CA LEU A 240 -17.60 21.08 5.32
C LEU A 240 -19.06 21.27 4.90
N GLU A 241 -19.95 20.40 5.39
CA GLU A 241 -21.38 20.60 5.25
C GLU A 241 -21.86 21.70 6.22
N ALA A 242 -21.77 22.95 5.76
CA ALA A 242 -22.11 24.10 6.59
C ALA A 242 -23.63 24.33 6.67
N TRP A 243 -24.35 24.13 5.56
CA TRP A 243 -25.78 24.42 5.46
C TRP A 243 -26.58 23.12 5.48
N THR A 244 -27.04 22.73 6.66
CA THR A 244 -27.75 21.45 6.88
C THR A 244 -28.87 21.61 7.90
N SER A 245 -29.80 20.66 7.93
CA SER A 245 -30.93 20.62 8.87
C SER A 245 -30.48 20.48 10.34
N TRP A 246 -29.26 20.00 10.58
CA TRP A 246 -28.65 19.88 11.92
C TRP A 246 -28.12 21.19 12.50
N HIS A 247 -27.93 22.22 11.67
CA HIS A 247 -27.28 23.46 12.10
C HIS A 247 -28.27 24.61 12.24
N THR A 248 -28.07 25.42 13.27
CA THR A 248 -28.69 26.73 13.37
C THR A 248 -28.12 27.69 12.31
N PRO A 249 -28.86 28.75 11.90
CA PRO A 249 -28.32 29.75 10.98
C PRO A 249 -27.01 30.40 11.44
N ALA A 250 -26.78 30.47 12.77
CA ALA A 250 -25.55 30.99 13.34
C ALA A 250 -24.36 30.03 13.15
N GLU A 251 -24.57 28.73 13.41
CA GLU A 251 -23.55 27.69 13.18
C GLU A 251 -23.21 27.56 11.70
N SER A 252 -24.20 27.54 10.81
CA SER A 252 -23.95 27.53 9.37
C SER A 252 -23.15 28.75 8.90
N SER A 253 -23.50 29.94 9.39
CA SER A 253 -22.77 31.17 9.07
C SER A 253 -21.33 31.13 9.60
N ARG A 254 -21.10 30.53 10.77
CA ARG A 254 -19.78 30.35 11.36
C ARG A 254 -18.93 29.37 10.54
N LEU A 255 -19.44 28.18 10.25
CA LEU A 255 -18.76 27.17 9.45
C LEU A 255 -18.45 27.65 8.04
N ALA A 256 -19.36 28.42 7.41
CA ALA A 256 -19.11 29.03 6.11
C ALA A 256 -17.94 30.03 6.15
N ARG A 257 -17.79 30.82 7.22
CA ARG A 257 -16.62 31.71 7.40
C ARG A 257 -15.32 30.93 7.60
N ILE A 258 -15.35 29.85 8.37
CA ILE A 258 -14.19 28.97 8.58
C ILE A 258 -13.78 28.28 7.26
N CYS A 259 -14.76 27.84 6.46
CA CYS A 259 -14.48 27.31 5.13
C CYS A 259 -13.76 28.34 4.26
N ALA A 260 -14.22 29.59 4.26
CA ALA A 260 -13.58 30.66 3.49
C ALA A 260 -12.14 30.96 3.95
N SER A 261 -11.84 30.88 5.27
CA SER A 261 -10.49 31.14 5.78
C SER A 261 -9.49 30.01 5.45
N LEU A 262 -9.97 28.78 5.37
CA LEU A 262 -9.17 27.59 5.05
C LEU A 262 -9.15 27.25 3.55
N GLY A 263 -9.96 27.95 2.75
CA GLY A 263 -10.17 27.62 1.35
C GLY A 263 -10.87 26.26 1.17
N LEU A 264 -11.81 25.91 2.04
CA LEU A 264 -12.70 24.75 1.91
C LEU A 264 -14.03 25.18 1.25
N VAL A 265 -14.77 24.22 0.69
CA VAL A 265 -16.12 24.46 0.16
C VAL A 265 -17.16 24.29 1.27
N ALA A 266 -18.01 25.29 1.47
CA ALA A 266 -19.14 25.23 2.39
C ALA A 266 -20.36 24.62 1.68
N THR A 267 -20.56 23.30 1.82
CA THR A 267 -21.61 22.56 1.09
C THR A 267 -22.97 22.66 1.77
N ALA A 268 -24.01 22.20 1.06
CA ALA A 268 -25.39 22.27 1.51
C ALA A 268 -26.14 20.97 1.21
N GLY A 269 -26.80 20.42 2.23
CA GLY A 269 -27.52 19.16 2.15
C GLY A 269 -28.57 19.08 3.27
N SER A 270 -29.78 18.61 2.96
CA SER A 270 -30.85 18.54 3.97
C SER A 270 -30.75 17.33 4.88
N ASP A 271 -29.95 16.33 4.46
CA ASP A 271 -29.83 15.03 5.11
C ASP A 271 -31.20 14.30 5.13
N TYR A 272 -31.85 14.28 3.96
CA TYR A 272 -33.21 13.76 3.81
C TYR A 272 -33.22 12.23 3.78
N HIS A 273 -33.93 11.63 4.73
CA HIS A 273 -34.14 10.18 4.86
C HIS A 273 -35.60 9.76 4.59
N GLY A 274 -36.41 10.74 4.17
CA GLY A 274 -37.86 10.59 4.09
C GLY A 274 -38.62 11.00 5.34
N THR A 275 -39.94 11.14 5.17
CA THR A 275 -40.82 11.79 6.16
C THR A 275 -41.07 10.97 7.42
N ARG A 276 -40.80 9.66 7.40
CA ARG A 276 -40.97 8.78 8.57
C ARG A 276 -39.73 8.80 9.45
N VAL A 277 -38.55 8.73 8.85
CA VAL A 277 -37.26 8.61 9.56
C VAL A 277 -36.85 9.93 10.18
N LYS A 278 -36.79 11.01 9.38
CA LYS A 278 -36.48 12.37 9.86
C LYS A 278 -37.67 13.29 9.64
N SER A 279 -38.72 13.11 10.44
CA SER A 279 -40.00 13.84 10.30
C SER A 279 -39.89 15.38 10.40
N TRP A 280 -38.79 15.91 10.94
CA TRP A 280 -38.51 17.35 10.98
C TRP A 280 -37.89 17.90 9.68
N VAL A 281 -37.51 17.04 8.73
CA VAL A 281 -37.08 17.39 7.37
C VAL A 281 -38.16 16.91 6.38
N PRO A 282 -39.21 17.71 6.11
CA PRO A 282 -40.41 17.23 5.42
C PRO A 282 -40.23 17.04 3.90
N GLY A 283 -39.08 17.42 3.34
CA GLY A 283 -38.75 17.24 1.92
C GLY A 283 -37.31 17.62 1.61
N PRO A 284 -36.76 17.14 0.47
CA PRO A 284 -35.42 17.49 0.03
C PRO A 284 -35.32 18.99 -0.32
N GLY A 285 -34.15 19.58 -0.14
CA GLY A 285 -33.87 20.99 -0.42
C GLY A 285 -34.38 21.97 0.63
N LEU A 286 -34.78 21.50 1.82
CA LEU A 286 -35.28 22.34 2.90
C LEU A 286 -34.23 22.56 3.99
N LEU A 287 -33.67 23.77 4.06
CA LEU A 287 -32.59 24.12 4.99
C LEU A 287 -33.02 25.24 5.97
N PRO A 288 -32.57 25.23 7.23
CA PRO A 288 -32.79 26.34 8.18
C PRO A 288 -32.27 27.68 7.66
N ALA A 289 -31.17 27.65 6.91
CA ALA A 289 -30.65 28.77 6.14
C ALA A 289 -30.01 28.24 4.83
N PRO A 290 -30.41 28.72 3.65
CA PRO A 290 -29.77 28.34 2.41
C PRO A 290 -28.54 29.23 2.13
N PRO A 291 -27.51 28.72 1.43
CA PRO A 291 -26.41 29.53 0.95
C PRO A 291 -26.89 30.61 -0.04
N ALA A 292 -26.13 31.71 -0.14
CA ALA A 292 -26.48 32.82 -1.03
C ALA A 292 -26.46 32.44 -2.52
N ASP A 293 -25.52 31.58 -2.91
CA ASP A 293 -25.43 31.00 -4.25
C ASP A 293 -25.25 29.47 -4.16
N PRO A 294 -26.35 28.71 -4.04
CA PRO A 294 -26.28 27.26 -3.87
C PRO A 294 -25.62 26.56 -5.06
N MET A 295 -25.81 27.05 -6.29
CA MET A 295 -25.30 26.34 -7.48
C MET A 295 -23.78 26.46 -7.63
N ALA A 296 -23.17 27.56 -7.17
CA ALA A 296 -21.72 27.73 -7.17
C ALA A 296 -20.98 26.68 -6.32
N ILE A 297 -21.67 26.00 -5.40
CA ILE A 297 -21.11 24.90 -4.60
C ILE A 297 -20.69 23.73 -5.49
N LEU A 298 -21.45 23.43 -6.56
CA LEU A 298 -21.13 22.34 -7.48
C LEU A 298 -19.82 22.59 -8.22
N ASP A 299 -19.67 23.78 -8.80
CA ASP A 299 -18.47 24.17 -9.54
C ASP A 299 -17.25 24.14 -8.60
N ALA A 300 -17.39 24.68 -7.38
CA ALA A 300 -16.33 24.69 -6.39
C ALA A 300 -15.94 23.27 -5.93
N LEU A 301 -16.90 22.35 -5.74
CA LEU A 301 -16.60 20.96 -5.40
C LEU A 301 -16.00 20.19 -6.59
N HIS A 302 -16.47 20.45 -7.81
CA HIS A 302 -15.94 19.84 -9.03
C HIS A 302 -14.48 20.24 -9.25
N ASP A 303 -14.16 21.52 -9.07
CA ASP A 303 -12.78 22.04 -9.12
C ASP A 303 -11.89 21.37 -8.05
N ARG A 304 -12.45 21.09 -6.86
CA ARG A 304 -11.73 20.38 -5.80
C ARG A 304 -11.49 18.93 -6.12
N ALA A 305 -12.49 18.20 -6.63
CA ALA A 305 -12.32 16.83 -7.11
C ALA A 305 -11.22 16.76 -8.18
N ALA A 306 -11.22 17.70 -9.14
CA ALA A 306 -10.19 17.80 -10.17
C ALA A 306 -8.79 18.15 -9.61
N ALA A 307 -8.71 18.98 -8.56
CA ALA A 307 -7.47 19.33 -7.87
C ALA A 307 -6.91 18.18 -7.01
N THR A 308 -7.79 17.41 -6.34
CA THR A 308 -7.42 16.21 -5.57
C THR A 308 -6.88 15.13 -6.49
N ALA A 309 -7.49 14.95 -7.66
CA ALA A 309 -7.00 14.11 -8.75
C ALA A 309 -5.65 14.57 -9.34
N SER A 310 -5.12 15.73 -8.96
CA SER A 310 -3.82 16.25 -9.41
C SER A 310 -2.81 16.47 -8.28
N GLY A 311 -3.15 16.21 -7.01
CA GLY A 311 -2.36 16.63 -5.84
C GLY A 311 -2.12 15.62 -4.70
N GLY A 312 -2.63 14.38 -4.75
CA GLY A 312 -2.51 13.44 -3.63
C GLY A 312 -1.13 12.76 -3.46
N SER A 313 -0.36 13.16 -2.44
CA SER A 313 0.77 12.38 -1.90
C SER A 313 0.27 11.47 -0.77
N TYR A 314 0.40 10.15 -0.91
CA TYR A 314 -0.21 9.18 0.00
C TYR A 314 0.68 8.81 1.20
N VAL A 315 0.05 8.82 2.38
CA VAL A 315 0.55 8.31 3.67
C VAL A 315 0.15 6.84 3.79
N THR A 316 1.12 5.94 4.03
CA THR A 316 0.86 4.51 4.24
C THR A 316 0.45 4.21 5.69
N ALA A 317 -0.65 3.50 5.89
CA ALA A 317 -1.13 3.03 7.20
C ALA A 317 -0.12 2.13 7.92
N GLY A 318 0.05 2.32 9.22
CA GLY A 318 0.89 1.49 10.09
C GLY A 318 0.30 0.10 10.35
N PRO A 319 1.08 -0.84 10.92
CA PRO A 319 0.57 -2.15 11.32
C PRO A 319 -0.55 -2.01 12.37
N PRO A 320 -1.50 -2.96 12.43
CA PRO A 320 -2.59 -2.91 13.40
C PRO A 320 -2.04 -2.96 14.84
N PRO A 321 -2.72 -2.32 15.80
CA PRO A 321 -2.29 -2.34 17.20
C PRO A 321 -2.32 -3.78 17.72
N THR A 322 -1.17 -4.25 18.21
CA THR A 322 -1.09 -5.45 19.04
C THR A 322 -2.00 -5.25 20.25
N ALA A 323 -3.02 -6.09 20.38
CA ALA A 323 -3.85 -6.14 21.57
C ALA A 323 -2.93 -6.37 22.78
N ALA A 324 -2.87 -5.38 23.67
CA ALA A 324 -2.16 -5.48 24.93
C ALA A 324 -2.80 -6.59 25.76
N LEU A 325 -2.15 -7.75 25.83
CA LEU A 325 -2.45 -8.74 26.85
C LEU A 325 -2.14 -8.12 28.21
N HIS A 326 -3.20 -7.81 28.96
CA HIS A 326 -3.12 -7.45 30.37
C HIS A 326 -2.43 -8.58 31.14
N VAL A 327 -1.14 -8.39 31.47
CA VAL A 327 -0.47 -9.18 32.49
C VAL A 327 -0.92 -8.63 33.85
N SER A 328 -1.78 -9.37 34.53
CA SER A 328 -2.15 -9.07 35.91
C SER A 328 -0.94 -9.33 36.82
N HIS A 329 -0.61 -8.32 37.63
CA HIS A 329 0.39 -8.43 38.70
C HIS A 329 -0.02 -9.50 39.72
N ALA A 330 0.73 -10.60 39.77
CA ALA A 330 0.78 -11.50 40.92
C ALA A 330 2.10 -11.27 41.68
N GLN A 331 1.95 -11.16 43.00
CA GLN A 331 2.91 -10.65 43.95
C GLN A 331 4.18 -11.51 44.12
N GLU A 332 5.22 -10.79 44.56
CA GLU A 332 6.49 -11.21 45.15
C GLU A 332 6.49 -12.60 45.83
N GLY A 333 7.42 -13.45 45.41
CA GLY A 333 7.72 -14.73 46.04
C GLY A 333 9.14 -15.19 45.70
N THR A 334 10.09 -14.72 46.50
CA THR A 334 11.48 -15.18 46.72
C THR A 334 12.04 -16.33 45.86
N MET A 335 13.15 -16.03 45.18
CA MET A 335 14.11 -17.01 44.62
C MET A 335 14.57 -18.02 45.67
N THR A 336 14.45 -19.32 45.36
CA THR A 336 15.40 -20.34 45.83
C THR A 336 15.66 -21.36 44.72
N SER A 337 16.94 -21.72 44.60
CA SER A 337 17.51 -22.70 43.67
C SER A 337 16.91 -24.09 43.86
N ALA A 338 16.69 -24.84 42.76
CA ALA A 338 17.04 -26.27 42.67
C ALA A 338 16.67 -26.89 41.31
N THR A 339 17.70 -27.52 40.71
CA THR A 339 17.70 -28.84 40.05
C THR A 339 16.85 -29.12 38.81
N ALA A 340 17.57 -29.58 37.79
CA ALA A 340 17.14 -30.28 36.59
C ALA A 340 15.95 -31.24 36.79
N HIS A 341 14.91 -31.06 35.98
CA HIS A 341 13.88 -32.06 35.75
C HIS A 341 13.64 -32.26 34.25
N ASP A 342 14.15 -33.39 33.79
CA ASP A 342 13.61 -34.34 32.80
C ASP A 342 12.37 -33.86 32.02
N HIS A 343 12.59 -33.53 30.74
CA HIS A 343 11.52 -33.27 29.79
C HIS A 343 10.82 -34.59 29.44
N GLY A 344 9.61 -34.74 29.98
CA GLY A 344 8.64 -35.72 29.50
C GLY A 344 8.43 -35.53 28.00
N ARG A 345 8.83 -36.55 27.23
CA ARG A 345 8.52 -36.71 25.81
C ARG A 345 7.01 -36.59 25.60
N ALA A 346 6.59 -35.48 24.99
CA ALA A 346 5.34 -35.45 24.25
C ALA A 346 5.39 -36.53 23.16
N ALA A 347 4.30 -37.29 23.04
CA ALA A 347 4.18 -38.40 22.10
C ALA A 347 4.52 -37.95 20.67
N ALA A 348 5.37 -38.73 20.00
CA ALA A 348 5.74 -38.53 18.61
C ALA A 348 4.51 -38.61 17.70
N ASP A 349 4.29 -37.57 16.91
CA ASP A 349 3.34 -37.54 15.80
C ASP A 349 3.81 -38.51 14.70
N PRO A 350 3.00 -39.50 14.26
CA PRO A 350 3.41 -40.49 13.25
C PRO A 350 3.54 -39.94 11.82
N ALA A 351 3.29 -38.65 11.59
CA ALA A 351 3.35 -38.01 10.26
C ALA A 351 4.61 -37.16 10.02
N ALA A 352 5.72 -37.44 10.71
CA ALA A 352 7.01 -36.85 10.41
C ALA A 352 7.58 -37.41 9.09
N ASP A 353 7.69 -36.55 8.07
CA ASP A 353 8.52 -36.79 6.89
C ASP A 353 9.96 -37.14 7.36
N PRO A 354 10.55 -38.28 6.97
CA PRO A 354 11.87 -38.74 7.43
C PRO A 354 13.03 -37.97 6.79
N ALA A 355 12.84 -36.69 6.46
CA ALA A 355 13.93 -35.86 6.00
C ALA A 355 14.83 -35.53 7.20
N ASP A 356 15.80 -36.41 7.46
CA ASP A 356 16.90 -36.13 8.39
C ASP A 356 17.50 -34.75 8.07
N PRO A 357 17.83 -33.94 9.09
CA PRO A 357 18.46 -32.65 8.85
C PRO A 357 19.77 -32.86 8.07
N VAL A 358 19.78 -32.42 6.81
CA VAL A 358 21.00 -32.40 6.00
C VAL A 358 22.00 -31.47 6.70
N PRO A 359 23.23 -31.92 7.02
CA PRO A 359 24.25 -31.08 7.61
C PRO A 359 24.44 -29.80 6.81
N PHE A 360 24.62 -28.66 7.49
CA PHE A 360 24.78 -27.36 6.82
C PHE A 360 25.90 -27.39 5.77
N ALA A 361 27.00 -28.11 6.05
CA ALA A 361 28.15 -28.27 5.16
C ALA A 361 27.83 -28.97 3.82
N GLU A 362 26.72 -29.70 3.73
CA GLU A 362 26.28 -30.40 2.50
C GLU A 362 25.26 -29.57 1.69
N ARG A 363 24.90 -28.36 2.15
CA ARG A 363 23.89 -27.48 1.52
C ARG A 363 24.51 -26.51 0.50
N ALA A 364 25.27 -27.01 -0.48
CA ALA A 364 25.94 -26.16 -1.48
C ALA A 364 24.95 -25.49 -2.45
N TRP A 365 24.98 -24.16 -2.53
CA TRP A 365 24.13 -23.38 -3.43
C TRP A 365 24.75 -23.22 -4.83
N HIS A 366 23.90 -23.15 -5.85
CA HIS A 366 24.30 -23.01 -7.25
C HIS A 366 23.98 -21.61 -7.78
N LEU A 367 24.96 -20.92 -8.35
CA LEU A 367 24.79 -19.62 -8.99
C LEU A 367 24.47 -19.77 -10.48
N VAL A 368 23.42 -19.11 -10.95
CA VAL A 368 23.16 -18.94 -12.39
C VAL A 368 24.30 -18.13 -13.02
N PRO A 369 24.88 -18.55 -14.15
CA PRO A 369 26.08 -17.94 -14.71
C PRO A 369 25.86 -16.56 -15.37
N VAL A 370 24.70 -15.94 -15.13
CA VAL A 370 24.32 -14.60 -15.57
C VAL A 370 23.98 -13.77 -14.33
N VAL A 371 24.59 -12.59 -14.24
CA VAL A 371 24.38 -11.64 -13.15
C VAL A 371 24.01 -10.27 -13.71
N VAL A 372 23.42 -9.41 -12.89
CA VAL A 372 23.09 -8.03 -13.25
C VAL A 372 23.74 -7.08 -12.26
N LEU A 373 24.65 -6.23 -12.73
CA LEU A 373 25.17 -5.12 -11.95
C LEU A 373 24.31 -3.89 -12.18
N ARG A 374 23.62 -3.42 -11.15
CA ARG A 374 22.93 -2.13 -11.13
C ARG A 374 23.82 -1.08 -10.49
N GLN A 375 23.75 0.14 -10.98
CA GLN A 375 24.45 1.29 -10.40
C GLN A 375 23.52 2.50 -10.34
N ALA A 376 23.74 3.45 -9.45
CA ALA A 376 23.07 4.75 -9.53
C ALA A 376 23.31 5.40 -10.90
N GLY A 377 22.31 6.09 -11.44
CA GLY A 377 22.45 6.71 -12.76
C GLY A 377 23.39 7.92 -12.76
N PHE A 378 23.59 8.56 -11.60
CA PHE A 378 24.44 9.73 -11.46
C PHE A 378 25.47 9.56 -10.32
N PRO A 379 26.62 10.25 -10.42
CA PRO A 379 27.67 10.17 -9.41
C PRO A 379 27.27 10.94 -8.14
N MET A 380 27.61 10.39 -6.97
CA MET A 380 27.30 11.00 -5.67
C MET A 380 27.99 12.34 -5.44
N GLU A 381 29.05 12.62 -6.19
CA GLU A 381 29.79 13.88 -6.18
C GLU A 381 28.89 15.09 -6.50
N LEU A 382 27.73 14.89 -7.15
CA LEU A 382 26.72 15.95 -7.33
C LEU A 382 26.10 16.45 -6.02
N LEU A 383 26.18 15.68 -4.94
CA LEU A 383 25.72 16.09 -3.60
C LEU A 383 26.81 16.83 -2.82
N ALA A 384 28.08 16.76 -3.24
CA ALA A 384 29.19 17.38 -2.51
C ALA A 384 29.03 18.90 -2.30
N PRO A 385 28.49 19.69 -3.26
CA PRO A 385 28.24 21.12 -3.05
C PRO A 385 27.21 21.44 -1.97
N LEU A 386 26.43 20.47 -1.50
CA LEU A 386 25.42 20.67 -0.45
C LEU A 386 26.01 20.57 0.96
N ALA A 387 27.21 19.99 1.10
CA ALA A 387 27.90 19.87 2.37
C ALA A 387 28.69 21.14 2.72
N ASP A 388 28.61 21.56 3.98
CA ASP A 388 29.34 22.68 4.55
C ASP A 388 29.96 22.25 5.89
N THR A 389 31.21 21.82 5.84
CA THR A 389 31.96 21.40 7.04
C THR A 389 32.25 22.57 7.99
N ALA A 390 32.28 23.81 7.49
CA ALA A 390 32.42 24.99 8.34
C ALA A 390 31.13 25.25 9.13
N ALA A 391 29.95 25.05 8.52
CA ALA A 391 28.67 25.09 9.22
C ALA A 391 28.62 24.04 10.35
N ALA A 392 29.08 22.83 10.07
CA ALA A 392 29.16 21.76 11.05
C ALA A 392 30.10 22.13 12.22
N ALA A 393 31.30 22.63 11.93
CA ALA A 393 32.27 23.05 12.95
C ALA A 393 31.77 24.22 13.81
N GLU A 394 31.13 25.23 13.20
CA GLU A 394 30.50 26.34 13.94
C GLU A 394 29.37 25.87 14.85
N ALA A 395 28.54 24.93 14.37
CA ALA A 395 27.46 24.35 15.15
C ALA A 395 27.99 23.55 16.35
N ASP A 396 29.04 22.75 16.13
CA ASP A 396 29.68 21.97 17.20
C ASP A 396 30.31 22.90 18.27
N ALA A 397 30.96 23.99 17.85
CA ALA A 397 31.51 25.00 18.77
C ALA A 397 30.42 25.72 19.60
N LEU A 398 29.24 25.99 19.02
CA LEU A 398 28.10 26.55 19.74
C LEU A 398 27.56 25.59 20.80
N MET A 399 27.52 24.29 20.52
CA MET A 399 27.10 23.28 21.49
C MET A 399 28.09 23.19 22.66
N GLU A 400 29.39 23.23 22.39
CA GLU A 400 30.43 23.25 23.42
C GLU A 400 30.32 24.51 24.30
N LEU A 401 30.12 25.67 23.69
CA LEU A 401 29.94 26.93 24.41
C LEU A 401 28.68 26.90 25.29
N ARG A 402 27.58 26.31 24.80
CA ARG A 402 26.37 26.09 25.60
C ARG A 402 26.59 25.12 26.75
N ALA A 403 27.32 24.03 26.53
CA ALA A 403 27.64 23.06 27.59
C ALA A 403 28.48 23.72 28.70
N ARG A 404 29.48 24.54 28.32
CA ARG A 404 30.25 25.35 29.26
C ARG A 404 29.38 26.35 30.03
N LEU A 405 28.45 27.02 29.34
CA LEU A 405 27.52 27.94 29.98
C LEU A 405 26.61 27.23 30.99
N ALA A 406 26.14 26.03 30.68
CA ALA A 406 25.33 25.22 31.58
C ALA A 406 26.10 24.82 32.85
N ALA A 407 27.36 24.40 32.72
CA ALA A 407 28.22 24.13 33.86
C ALA A 407 28.41 25.38 34.75
N LEU A 408 28.72 26.53 34.14
CA LEU A 408 28.81 27.81 34.85
C LEU A 408 27.48 28.21 35.51
N ALA A 409 26.35 27.90 34.88
CA ALA A 409 25.04 28.18 35.43
C ALA A 409 24.76 27.38 36.70
N ASP A 410 25.17 26.11 36.73
CA ASP A 410 25.03 25.25 37.90
C ASP A 410 25.97 25.70 39.03
N ASP A 411 27.23 26.05 38.71
CA ASP A 411 28.17 26.66 39.66
C ASP A 411 27.59 27.95 40.28
N VAL A 412 27.02 28.83 39.45
CA VAL A 412 26.38 30.07 39.91
C VAL A 412 25.15 29.77 40.78
N LYS A 413 24.29 28.81 40.41
CA LYS A 413 23.11 28.45 41.22
C LYS A 413 23.51 27.92 42.59
N ASP A 414 24.55 27.10 42.68
CA ASP A 414 25.02 26.55 43.94
C ASP A 414 25.64 27.67 44.81
N LEU A 415 26.44 28.55 44.22
CA LEU A 415 26.95 29.74 44.92
C LEU A 415 25.83 30.67 45.40
N LEU A 416 24.77 30.88 44.61
CA LEU A 416 23.60 31.69 45.00
C LEU A 416 22.74 31.03 46.09
N ARG A 417 22.83 29.70 46.25
CA ARG A 417 22.18 28.95 47.33
C ARG A 417 22.92 29.16 48.65
N ASP A 418 24.25 29.16 48.59
CA ASP A 418 25.13 29.23 49.75
C ASP A 418 25.37 30.66 50.25
N HIS A 419 25.14 31.68 49.41
CA HIS A 419 25.41 33.08 49.73
C HIS A 419 24.16 33.98 49.69
N LYS A 420 24.09 34.97 50.58
CA LYS A 420 22.99 35.95 50.61
C LYS A 420 23.23 37.09 49.62
N VAL A 421 22.82 36.90 48.37
CA VAL A 421 22.94 37.90 47.29
C VAL A 421 21.60 38.64 47.06
N PRO A 422 21.59 39.98 46.94
CA PRO A 422 20.41 40.74 46.54
C PRO A 422 19.83 40.25 45.21
N GLY A 423 18.50 40.17 45.09
CA GLY A 423 17.85 39.77 43.82
C GLY A 423 18.02 38.30 43.41
N ARG A 424 18.59 37.42 44.26
CA ARG A 424 18.97 36.03 43.93
C ARG A 424 17.92 35.20 43.19
N GLN A 425 16.63 35.35 43.48
CA GLN A 425 15.57 34.56 42.83
C GLN A 425 15.39 34.93 41.35
N ARG A 426 15.46 36.24 41.02
CA ARG A 426 15.37 36.73 39.64
C ARG A 426 16.61 36.30 38.85
N MET A 427 17.78 36.46 39.44
CA MET A 427 19.05 36.04 38.85
C MET A 427 19.13 34.52 38.65
N SER A 428 18.71 33.72 39.63
CA SER A 428 18.61 32.26 39.48
C SER A 428 17.65 31.85 38.35
N SER A 429 16.63 32.66 38.06
CA SER A 429 15.74 32.42 36.91
C SER A 429 16.45 32.72 35.58
N TRP A 430 17.14 33.86 35.46
CA TRP A 430 17.93 34.20 34.27
C TRP A 430 19.03 33.17 33.99
N VAL A 431 19.77 32.79 35.03
CA VAL A 431 20.81 31.75 35.00
C VAL A 431 20.22 30.37 34.67
N GLY A 432 19.06 30.04 35.26
CA GLY A 432 18.32 28.81 34.95
C GLY A 432 17.86 28.72 33.50
N GLN A 433 17.64 29.86 32.84
CA GLN A 433 17.26 29.95 31.43
C GLN A 433 18.45 30.07 30.47
N LEU A 434 19.69 30.03 30.99
CA LEU A 434 20.93 30.24 30.23
C LEU A 434 20.94 31.56 29.44
N ARG A 435 20.39 32.61 30.04
CA ARG A 435 20.35 33.96 29.45
C ARG A 435 21.29 34.92 30.17
N PRO A 436 21.84 35.94 29.48
CA PRO A 436 22.54 37.03 30.14
C PRO A 436 21.65 37.67 31.22
N VAL A 437 22.22 37.95 32.39
CA VAL A 437 21.55 38.68 33.46
C VAL A 437 21.45 40.16 33.06
N PRO A 438 20.29 40.83 33.24
CA PRO A 438 20.17 42.27 32.96
C PRO A 438 21.19 43.09 33.74
N GLU A 439 21.77 44.11 33.09
CA GLU A 439 22.88 44.90 33.65
C GLU A 439 22.56 45.53 35.02
N ALA A 440 21.31 45.97 35.22
CA ALA A 440 20.85 46.50 36.50
C ALA A 440 20.82 45.43 37.62
N GLU A 441 20.38 44.21 37.31
CA GLU A 441 20.34 43.09 38.27
C GLU A 441 21.74 42.57 38.57
N LEU A 442 22.62 42.56 37.56
CA LEU A 442 24.02 42.19 37.70
C LEU A 442 24.78 43.22 38.56
N ALA A 443 24.56 44.51 38.34
CA ALA A 443 25.16 45.59 39.14
C ALA A 443 24.69 45.55 40.61
N GLU A 444 23.40 45.26 40.85
CA GLU A 444 22.84 45.09 42.20
C GLU A 444 23.47 43.89 42.93
N ALA A 445 23.64 42.76 42.23
CA ALA A 445 24.27 41.55 42.77
C ALA A 445 25.75 41.75 43.10
N LEU A 446 26.48 42.50 42.27
CA LEU A 446 27.90 42.82 42.46
C LEU A 446 28.13 43.92 43.52
N ALA A 447 27.10 44.68 43.90
CA ALA A 447 27.16 45.77 44.88
C ALA A 447 26.79 45.36 46.33
N GLY A 448 26.45 44.09 46.57
CA GLY A 448 26.14 43.55 47.90
C GLY A 448 27.31 43.63 48.90
N PRO A 449 27.08 43.39 50.21
CA PRO A 449 28.15 43.44 51.22
C PRO A 449 29.33 42.54 50.82
N PRO A 450 30.59 42.92 51.12
CA PRO A 450 31.77 42.23 50.62
C PRO A 450 31.83 40.79 51.18
N GLY A 451 31.28 39.86 50.41
CA GLY A 451 31.21 38.44 50.69
C GLY A 451 31.67 37.69 49.44
N ASP A 452 32.77 36.96 49.61
CA ASP A 452 33.41 36.00 48.71
C ASP A 452 33.49 36.38 47.21
N GLY A 453 34.66 36.86 46.76
CA GLY A 453 34.94 37.24 45.37
C GLY A 453 34.62 36.15 44.34
N ARG A 454 34.51 34.89 44.79
CA ARG A 454 34.09 33.72 44.01
C ARG A 454 32.71 33.88 43.36
N VAL A 455 31.73 34.51 44.03
CA VAL A 455 30.39 34.74 43.44
C VAL A 455 30.45 35.76 42.31
N ALA A 456 31.22 36.84 42.51
CA ALA A 456 31.41 37.87 41.51
C ALA A 456 32.16 37.34 40.27
N ASP A 457 33.20 36.52 40.48
CA ASP A 457 33.98 35.93 39.39
C ASP A 457 33.14 34.92 38.60
N ALA A 458 32.36 34.06 39.28
CA ALA A 458 31.45 33.11 38.63
C ALA A 458 30.36 33.82 37.81
N LEU A 459 29.76 34.89 38.35
CA LEU A 459 28.76 35.69 37.63
C LEU A 459 29.34 36.41 36.42
N ARG A 460 30.57 36.95 36.50
CA ARG A 460 31.25 37.55 35.33
C ARG A 460 31.54 36.51 34.27
N ALA A 461 32.10 35.36 34.65
CA ALA A 461 32.39 34.27 33.72
C ALA A 461 31.12 33.74 33.03
N TYR A 462 30.03 33.59 33.79
CA TYR A 462 28.71 33.26 33.26
C TYR A 462 28.23 34.34 32.27
N GLN A 463 28.26 35.61 32.66
CA GLN A 463 27.76 36.72 31.84
C GLN A 463 28.54 36.85 30.52
N GLU A 464 29.86 36.76 30.56
CA GLU A 464 30.74 36.80 29.38
C GLU A 464 30.42 35.63 28.43
N THR A 465 30.29 34.42 28.98
CA THR A 465 29.96 33.22 28.20
C THR A 465 28.55 33.29 27.60
N ALA A 466 27.57 33.79 28.35
CA ALA A 466 26.20 33.97 27.89
C ALA A 466 26.09 35.02 26.78
N ALA A 467 26.79 36.14 26.92
CA ALA A 467 26.84 37.19 25.90
C ALA A 467 27.51 36.69 24.62
N ARG A 468 28.63 35.96 24.75
CA ARG A 468 29.30 35.33 23.62
C ARG A 468 28.39 34.32 22.91
N LEU A 469 27.72 33.43 23.64
CA LEU A 469 26.80 32.45 23.05
C LEU A 469 25.67 33.13 22.27
N ALA A 470 25.09 34.20 22.80
CA ALA A 470 24.04 34.96 22.11
C ALA A 470 24.54 35.64 20.82
N ALA A 471 25.75 36.19 20.84
CA ALA A 471 26.39 36.81 19.68
C ALA A 471 26.75 35.76 18.60
N ASP A 472 27.41 34.68 18.99
CA ASP A 472 27.83 33.60 18.10
C ASP A 472 26.59 32.92 17.47
N TRP A 473 25.52 32.71 18.24
CA TRP A 473 24.24 32.18 17.74
C TRP A 473 23.61 33.08 16.68
N SER A 474 23.50 34.38 16.95
CA SER A 474 22.91 35.33 16.00
C SER A 474 23.69 35.36 14.68
N SER A 475 25.02 35.31 14.78
CA SER A 475 25.93 35.25 13.64
C SER A 475 25.77 33.95 12.85
N PHE A 476 25.67 32.82 13.54
CA PHE A 476 25.45 31.49 12.95
C PHE A 476 24.10 31.41 12.23
N ALA A 477 23.01 31.86 12.87
CA ALA A 477 21.67 31.80 12.29
C ALA A 477 21.55 32.65 11.00
N ALA A 478 22.23 33.80 10.94
CA ALA A 478 22.30 34.63 9.73
C ALA A 478 23.05 33.89 8.60
N ARG A 479 24.27 33.40 8.87
CA ARG A 479 25.06 32.63 7.88
C ARG A 479 24.36 31.34 7.46
N HIS A 480 23.65 30.67 8.35
CA HIS A 480 22.92 29.44 8.04
C HIS A 480 21.88 29.65 6.94
N ARG A 481 21.22 30.81 6.91
CA ARG A 481 20.29 31.16 5.83
C ARG A 481 20.99 31.29 4.49
N GLU A 482 22.12 31.99 4.45
CA GLU A 482 22.95 32.14 3.25
C GLU A 482 23.44 30.78 2.73
N ARG A 483 23.82 29.88 3.65
CA ARG A 483 24.21 28.49 3.35
C ARG A 483 23.09 27.69 2.69
N LEU A 484 21.86 27.80 3.21
CA LEU A 484 20.70 27.14 2.63
C LEU A 484 20.37 27.66 1.22
N ASP A 485 20.49 28.98 1.01
CA ASP A 485 20.26 29.60 -0.29
C ASP A 485 21.34 29.18 -1.31
N ALA A 486 22.61 29.15 -0.89
CA ALA A 486 23.73 28.67 -1.72
C ALA A 486 23.58 27.18 -2.10
N ALA A 487 23.20 26.33 -1.15
CA ALA A 487 22.91 24.92 -1.42
C ALA A 487 21.72 24.75 -2.37
N GLY A 488 20.65 25.55 -2.19
CA GLY A 488 19.51 25.56 -3.10
C GLY A 488 19.90 25.98 -4.53
N PHE A 489 20.75 27.00 -4.67
CA PHE A 489 21.30 27.42 -5.96
C PHE A 489 22.13 26.32 -6.61
N ALA A 490 22.96 25.60 -5.85
CA ALA A 490 23.76 24.48 -6.36
C ALA A 490 22.88 23.34 -6.90
N VAL A 491 21.77 23.01 -6.21
CA VAL A 491 20.79 22.03 -6.69
C VAL A 491 20.15 22.50 -8.01
N ALA A 492 19.66 23.74 -8.07
CA ALA A 492 19.03 24.27 -9.26
C ALA A 492 20.00 24.29 -10.46
N ARG A 493 21.25 24.72 -10.24
CA ARG A 493 22.33 24.68 -11.23
C ARG A 493 22.57 23.27 -11.79
N ALA A 494 22.58 22.23 -10.94
CA ALA A 494 22.75 20.86 -11.41
C ALA A 494 21.70 20.48 -12.46
N PHE A 495 20.42 20.81 -12.23
CA PHE A 495 19.33 20.54 -13.19
C PHE A 495 19.30 21.51 -14.38
N THR A 496 19.85 22.71 -14.26
CA THR A 496 19.95 23.65 -15.38
C THR A 496 21.10 23.29 -16.31
N ASP A 497 22.23 22.83 -15.77
CA ASP A 497 23.46 22.58 -16.53
C ASP A 497 23.50 21.17 -17.17
N ASP A 498 22.76 20.19 -16.62
CA ASP A 498 22.74 18.81 -17.11
C ASP A 498 21.36 18.42 -17.69
N PRO A 499 21.21 18.34 -19.03
CA PRO A 499 19.98 17.89 -19.67
C PRO A 499 19.54 16.49 -19.27
N ALA A 500 20.46 15.60 -18.86
CA ALA A 500 20.09 14.25 -18.43
C ALA A 500 19.38 14.27 -17.06
N LEU A 501 19.69 15.24 -16.18
CA LEU A 501 18.94 15.45 -14.94
C LEU A 501 17.55 16.04 -15.19
N ARG A 502 17.35 16.79 -16.28
CA ARG A 502 15.99 17.21 -16.69
C ARG A 502 15.16 16.02 -17.19
N ASP A 503 15.78 15.10 -17.92
CA ASP A 503 15.13 13.84 -18.35
C ASP A 503 14.66 12.99 -17.16
N VAL A 504 15.40 13.01 -16.04
CA VAL A 504 14.94 12.39 -14.78
C VAL A 504 13.61 12.99 -14.34
N LEU A 505 13.46 14.32 -14.35
CA LEU A 505 12.20 14.98 -13.97
C LEU A 505 11.07 14.64 -14.95
N LEU A 506 11.37 14.55 -16.25
CA LEU A 506 10.38 14.17 -17.26
C LEU A 506 9.87 12.75 -17.01
N LEU A 507 10.76 11.77 -16.85
CA LEU A 507 10.35 10.37 -16.67
C LEU A 507 9.70 10.14 -15.29
N SER A 508 10.16 10.86 -14.26
CA SER A 508 9.64 10.72 -12.89
C SER A 508 8.36 11.50 -12.64
N ASN A 509 8.21 12.69 -13.24
CA ASN A 509 7.01 13.51 -13.15
C ASN A 509 6.66 14.33 -14.41
N ASP A 510 6.46 13.66 -15.56
CA ASP A 510 5.99 14.25 -16.81
C ASP A 510 4.79 15.20 -16.70
N ALA A 511 3.83 14.95 -15.80
CA ALA A 511 2.70 15.87 -15.56
C ALA A 511 3.15 17.20 -14.93
N ALA A 512 4.10 17.16 -13.98
CA ALA A 512 4.66 18.35 -13.34
C ALA A 512 5.87 18.94 -14.10
N TYR A 513 6.40 18.21 -15.09
CA TYR A 513 7.59 18.58 -15.85
C TYR A 513 7.52 19.98 -16.47
N PRO A 514 6.41 20.42 -17.10
CA PRO A 514 6.33 21.78 -17.64
C PRO A 514 6.57 22.85 -16.58
N GLY A 515 6.07 22.63 -15.35
CA GLY A 515 6.31 23.52 -14.21
C GLY A 515 7.77 23.53 -13.77
N PHE A 516 8.41 22.36 -13.69
CA PHE A 516 9.84 22.27 -13.41
C PHE A 516 10.69 22.96 -14.47
N ALA A 517 10.42 22.70 -15.75
CA ALA A 517 11.16 23.27 -16.86
C ALA A 517 11.04 24.80 -16.88
N ALA A 518 9.81 25.33 -16.80
CA ALA A 518 9.57 26.78 -16.78
C ALA A 518 10.25 27.46 -15.58
N TRP A 519 10.23 26.82 -14.40
CA TRP A 519 10.91 27.35 -13.22
C TRP A 519 12.43 27.33 -13.39
N LEU A 520 13.02 26.22 -13.85
CA LEU A 520 14.46 26.10 -14.07
C LEU A 520 14.98 27.08 -15.13
N ASP A 521 14.19 27.33 -16.18
CA ASP A 521 14.55 28.25 -17.26
C ASP A 521 14.45 29.72 -16.84
N SER A 522 13.59 30.04 -15.86
CA SER A 522 13.44 31.40 -15.32
C SER A 522 14.22 31.65 -14.02
N PHE A 523 14.81 30.62 -13.43
CA PHE A 523 15.53 30.72 -12.16
C PHE A 523 16.78 31.59 -12.29
N ALA A 524 16.80 32.71 -11.56
CA ALA A 524 17.87 33.70 -11.58
C ALA A 524 18.54 33.87 -10.20
N GLY A 525 18.38 32.91 -9.30
CA GLY A 525 18.97 32.97 -7.94
C GLY A 525 18.08 33.63 -6.88
N ASP A 526 16.77 33.71 -7.10
CA ASP A 526 15.84 34.22 -6.08
C ASP A 526 15.72 33.26 -4.88
N THR A 527 15.39 33.78 -3.70
CA THR A 527 15.36 33.00 -2.44
C THR A 527 13.96 33.00 -1.80
N GLY A 528 12.91 33.10 -2.64
CA GLY A 528 11.52 33.14 -2.20
C GLY A 528 11.02 31.82 -1.59
N ARG A 529 9.80 31.84 -1.02
CA ARG A 529 9.15 30.64 -0.47
C ARG A 529 8.99 29.55 -1.53
N HIS A 530 8.56 29.93 -2.74
CA HIS A 530 8.40 29.00 -3.87
C HIS A 530 9.72 28.33 -4.23
N THR A 531 10.80 29.10 -4.34
CA THR A 531 12.14 28.58 -4.64
C THR A 531 12.69 27.65 -3.56
N ARG A 532 12.45 27.94 -2.28
CA ARG A 532 12.79 26.98 -1.22
C ARG A 532 12.04 25.66 -1.37
N LYS A 533 10.76 25.69 -1.74
CA LYS A 533 9.97 24.48 -2.02
C LYS A 533 10.51 23.72 -3.24
N MET A 534 10.92 24.42 -4.30
CA MET A 534 11.51 23.79 -5.49
C MET A 534 12.88 23.18 -5.24
N THR A 535 13.77 23.91 -4.62
CA THR A 535 15.10 23.39 -4.27
C THR A 535 15.01 22.20 -3.32
N ASP A 536 14.06 22.19 -2.38
CA ASP A 536 13.82 21.02 -1.55
C ASP A 536 13.43 19.79 -2.37
N LEU A 537 12.44 19.93 -3.26
CA LEU A 537 11.96 18.85 -4.09
C LEU A 537 13.04 18.34 -5.07
N LEU A 538 13.78 19.25 -5.71
CA LEU A 538 14.87 18.90 -6.63
C LEU A 538 16.01 18.18 -5.90
N ALA A 539 16.32 18.55 -4.65
CA ALA A 539 17.35 17.83 -3.91
C ALA A 539 16.91 16.41 -3.54
N MET A 540 15.60 16.14 -3.34
CA MET A 540 15.09 14.78 -3.18
C MET A 540 15.32 13.94 -4.45
N TYR A 541 15.07 14.51 -5.64
CA TYR A 541 15.39 13.84 -6.90
C TYR A 541 16.89 13.59 -7.04
N LEU A 542 17.71 14.59 -6.71
CA LEU A 542 19.17 14.48 -6.79
C LEU A 542 19.72 13.39 -5.87
N GLN A 543 19.26 13.32 -4.62
CA GLN A 543 19.60 12.23 -3.69
C GLN A 543 19.22 10.87 -4.28
N ARG A 544 18.01 10.76 -4.83
CA ARG A 544 17.48 9.51 -5.37
C ARG A 544 18.34 8.97 -6.51
N VAL A 545 18.69 9.79 -7.50
CA VAL A 545 19.46 9.36 -8.68
C VAL A 545 20.95 9.13 -8.41
N THR A 546 21.47 9.59 -7.27
CA THR A 546 22.90 9.49 -6.92
C THR A 546 23.23 8.46 -5.86
N THR A 547 22.24 8.03 -5.06
CA THR A 547 22.47 7.14 -3.90
C THR A 547 21.71 5.82 -3.98
N LYS A 548 20.73 5.69 -4.89
CA LYS A 548 19.87 4.50 -4.99
C LYS A 548 20.08 3.81 -6.34
N ASN A 549 20.06 2.49 -6.32
CA ASN A 549 20.23 1.64 -7.50
C ASN A 549 18.86 1.13 -8.01
N GLU A 550 17.95 2.05 -8.34
CA GLU A 550 16.56 1.69 -8.64
C GLU A 550 16.36 1.11 -10.05
N THR A 551 15.33 0.29 -10.23
CA THR A 551 15.01 -0.33 -11.53
C THR A 551 14.23 0.63 -12.43
N HIS A 552 14.87 1.67 -12.97
CA HIS A 552 14.30 2.50 -14.03
C HIS A 552 15.34 3.43 -14.69
N ALA A 553 15.45 3.44 -16.02
CA ALA A 553 16.30 4.32 -16.85
C ALA A 553 17.49 5.02 -16.12
N HIS A 554 17.33 6.31 -15.84
CA HIS A 554 18.33 7.19 -15.24
C HIS A 554 18.49 7.04 -13.72
N PHE A 555 17.69 6.21 -13.05
CA PHE A 555 17.82 5.93 -11.62
C PHE A 555 18.71 4.74 -11.32
N GLY A 556 18.72 3.74 -12.21
CA GLY A 556 19.60 2.60 -12.03
C GLY A 556 19.85 1.82 -13.30
N PRO A 557 20.66 2.35 -14.23
CA PRO A 557 21.06 1.61 -15.41
C PRO A 557 21.78 0.33 -15.00
N PHE A 558 21.62 -0.72 -15.81
CA PHE A 558 22.12 -2.05 -15.48
C PHE A 558 23.11 -2.58 -16.52
N THR A 559 23.95 -3.50 -16.08
CA THR A 559 24.95 -4.17 -16.90
C THR A 559 24.79 -5.67 -16.75
N VAL A 560 24.71 -6.38 -17.87
CA VAL A 560 24.68 -7.85 -17.87
C VAL A 560 26.10 -8.38 -17.70
N GLY A 561 26.29 -9.22 -16.69
CA GLY A 561 27.54 -9.89 -16.38
C GLY A 561 27.47 -11.40 -16.53
N ARG A 562 28.64 -12.03 -16.68
CA ARG A 562 28.78 -13.49 -16.74
C ARG A 562 29.79 -14.00 -15.73
N THR A 563 29.55 -15.19 -15.22
CA THR A 563 30.60 -15.97 -14.55
C THR A 563 31.34 -16.80 -15.60
N ALA A 564 32.66 -16.77 -15.63
CA ALA A 564 33.43 -17.59 -16.58
C ALA A 564 34.69 -18.19 -15.93
N PRO A 565 34.98 -19.48 -16.18
CA PRO A 565 36.24 -20.09 -15.78
C PRO A 565 37.43 -19.36 -16.42
N GLY A 566 38.44 -18.99 -15.62
CA GLY A 566 39.67 -18.33 -16.11
C GLY A 566 39.62 -16.80 -16.20
N CYS A 567 38.51 -16.16 -15.83
CA CYS A 567 38.47 -14.71 -15.63
C CYS A 567 39.26 -14.28 -14.38
N ALA A 568 39.65 -13.00 -14.34
CA ALA A 568 40.31 -12.41 -13.17
C ALA A 568 39.44 -12.59 -11.90
N PRO A 569 40.06 -12.72 -10.70
CA PRO A 569 39.37 -13.15 -9.48
C PRO A 569 38.25 -12.21 -8.98
N GLY A 570 38.23 -10.94 -9.40
CA GLY A 570 37.23 -9.93 -9.01
C GLY A 570 36.12 -9.71 -10.04
N ILE A 571 35.50 -8.52 -9.99
CA ILE A 571 34.54 -8.06 -11.01
C ILE A 571 35.28 -7.16 -12.01
N THR A 572 35.23 -7.49 -13.30
CA THR A 572 35.95 -6.75 -14.35
C THR A 572 35.05 -6.43 -15.54
N TRP A 573 35.41 -5.43 -16.35
CA TRP A 573 34.72 -5.03 -17.58
C TRP A 573 35.73 -4.47 -18.59
N SER A 574 35.38 -4.44 -19.88
CA SER A 574 36.31 -4.13 -20.97
C SER A 574 36.39 -2.64 -21.36
N SER A 575 35.41 -1.82 -20.98
CA SER A 575 35.40 -0.39 -21.36
C SER A 575 36.24 0.47 -20.43
N SER A 576 37.20 1.21 -21.00
CA SER A 576 38.01 2.22 -20.28
C SER A 576 37.34 3.60 -20.23
N SER A 577 36.31 3.84 -21.04
CA SER A 577 35.59 5.11 -21.14
C SER A 577 34.08 4.88 -21.08
N PRO A 578 33.30 5.74 -20.39
CA PRO A 578 31.85 5.62 -20.33
C PRO A 578 31.25 5.77 -21.73
N GLN A 579 30.57 4.73 -22.22
CA GLN A 579 29.66 4.88 -23.34
C GLN A 579 28.36 5.55 -22.86
N PRO A 580 27.63 6.28 -23.73
CA PRO A 580 26.29 6.76 -23.41
C PRO A 580 25.39 5.61 -22.96
N LEU A 581 24.41 5.92 -22.11
CA LEU A 581 23.38 4.94 -21.75
C LEU A 581 22.62 4.51 -23.01
N GLU A 582 22.47 3.20 -23.18
CA GLU A 582 21.59 2.66 -24.21
C GLU A 582 20.19 2.52 -23.62
N ARG A 583 19.22 3.20 -24.21
CA ARG A 583 17.87 3.38 -23.65
C ARG A 583 16.84 2.64 -24.49
N ARG A 584 15.84 2.09 -23.81
CA ARG A 584 14.69 1.44 -24.43
C ARG A 584 13.41 1.93 -23.78
N SER A 585 12.59 2.62 -24.57
CA SER A 585 11.25 3.04 -24.17
C SER A 585 10.25 1.92 -24.48
N CYS A 586 9.42 1.60 -23.51
CA CYS A 586 8.42 0.54 -23.58
C CYS A 586 7.03 1.14 -23.36
N PHE A 587 6.03 0.57 -24.03
CA PHE A 587 4.64 0.92 -23.76
C PHE A 587 4.18 0.24 -22.48
N THR A 588 3.43 0.96 -21.66
CA THR A 588 2.89 0.40 -20.42
C THR A 588 1.74 -0.57 -20.69
N HIS A 589 1.64 -1.62 -19.88
CA HIS A 589 0.62 -2.66 -20.02
C HIS A 589 -0.78 -2.07 -19.84
N TRP A 590 -1.00 -1.25 -18.80
CA TRP A 590 -2.29 -0.62 -18.55
C TRP A 590 -2.75 0.28 -19.72
N ALA A 591 -1.84 0.99 -20.37
CA ALA A 591 -2.19 1.83 -21.51
C ALA A 591 -2.60 0.97 -22.70
N ALA A 592 -1.93 -0.17 -22.92
CA ALA A 592 -2.34 -1.12 -23.95
C ALA A 592 -3.71 -1.74 -23.66
N GLU A 593 -4.02 -2.06 -22.40
CA GLU A 593 -5.36 -2.51 -21.99
C GLU A 593 -6.42 -1.44 -22.28
N ARG A 594 -6.13 -0.15 -22.06
CA ARG A 594 -7.07 0.93 -22.40
C ARG A 594 -7.27 1.09 -23.91
N LEU A 595 -6.22 0.87 -24.72
CA LEU A 595 -6.38 0.80 -26.18
C LEU A 595 -7.21 -0.42 -26.60
N ALA A 596 -7.05 -1.56 -25.93
CA ALA A 596 -7.82 -2.77 -26.16
C ALA A 596 -9.31 -2.58 -25.79
N ALA A 597 -9.60 -1.91 -24.67
CA ALA A 597 -10.95 -1.54 -24.25
C ALA A 597 -11.62 -0.61 -25.28
N ALA A 598 -10.92 0.41 -25.77
CA ALA A 598 -11.41 1.29 -26.83
C ALA A 598 -11.71 0.52 -28.13
N ALA A 599 -10.96 -0.54 -28.43
CA ALA A 599 -11.27 -1.44 -29.53
C ALA A 599 -12.56 -2.23 -29.30
N GLY A 600 -12.83 -2.67 -28.06
CA GLY A 600 -14.06 -3.34 -27.65
C GLY A 600 -15.30 -2.47 -27.79
N GLU A 601 -15.18 -1.15 -27.61
CA GLU A 601 -16.27 -0.18 -27.81
C GLU A 601 -16.56 0.14 -29.28
N THR A 602 -15.67 -0.24 -30.20
CA THR A 602 -15.82 0.07 -31.62
C THR A 602 -16.87 -0.84 -32.26
N PRO A 603 -17.94 -0.29 -32.89
CA PRO A 603 -18.98 -1.09 -33.54
C PRO A 603 -18.42 -2.11 -34.53
N GLY A 604 -18.83 -3.38 -34.38
CA GLY A 604 -18.38 -4.51 -35.19
C GLY A 604 -17.06 -5.16 -34.75
N LEU A 605 -16.21 -4.46 -33.99
CA LEU A 605 -15.03 -5.08 -33.34
C LEU A 605 -15.40 -5.84 -32.06
N ALA A 606 -16.42 -5.38 -31.33
CA ALA A 606 -16.98 -6.10 -30.17
C ALA A 606 -17.35 -7.56 -30.52
N ASP A 607 -17.89 -7.80 -31.72
CA ASP A 607 -18.24 -9.13 -32.22
C ASP A 607 -17.04 -10.05 -32.44
N CYS A 608 -15.83 -9.48 -32.52
CA CYS A 608 -14.58 -10.20 -32.72
C CYS A 608 -13.85 -10.54 -31.41
N VAL A 609 -14.35 -10.03 -30.28
CA VAL A 609 -13.88 -10.42 -28.95
C VAL A 609 -14.08 -11.92 -28.77
N ARG A 610 -13.16 -12.58 -28.07
CA ARG A 610 -13.24 -14.00 -27.74
C ARG A 610 -13.49 -14.18 -26.24
N PRO A 611 -14.75 -14.29 -25.79
CA PRO A 611 -15.06 -14.36 -24.37
C PRO A 611 -14.44 -15.61 -23.73
N ARG A 612 -13.88 -15.44 -22.54
CA ARG A 612 -13.34 -16.55 -21.74
C ARG A 612 -13.89 -16.55 -20.33
N ARG A 613 -14.01 -17.73 -19.74
CA ARG A 613 -14.35 -17.89 -18.32
C ARG A 613 -13.30 -17.20 -17.45
N ARG A 614 -13.76 -16.53 -16.38
CA ARG A 614 -12.89 -16.07 -15.30
C ARG A 614 -12.24 -17.32 -14.67
N PRO A 615 -10.90 -17.40 -14.52
CA PRO A 615 -10.25 -18.66 -14.14
C PRO A 615 -10.72 -19.27 -12.81
N LEU A 616 -11.11 -18.45 -11.85
CA LEU A 616 -11.57 -18.85 -10.51
C LEU A 616 -13.10 -18.79 -10.35
N ALA A 617 -13.85 -18.75 -11.45
CA ALA A 617 -15.29 -18.99 -11.45
C ALA A 617 -15.56 -20.48 -11.68
N PHE A 618 -16.43 -21.07 -10.88
CA PHE A 618 -16.75 -22.50 -10.95
C PHE A 618 -18.26 -22.72 -11.02
N LEU A 619 -18.71 -23.44 -12.04
CA LEU A 619 -20.10 -23.87 -12.20
C LEU A 619 -20.32 -25.22 -11.47
N ARG A 620 -21.20 -25.24 -10.48
CA ARG A 620 -21.60 -26.44 -9.74
C ARG A 620 -23.08 -26.40 -9.41
N ASP A 621 -23.80 -27.48 -9.67
CA ASP A 621 -25.23 -27.64 -9.34
C ASP A 621 -26.13 -26.48 -9.83
N GLY A 622 -25.84 -25.96 -11.04
CA GLY A 622 -26.61 -24.84 -11.63
C GLY A 622 -26.29 -23.46 -11.04
N ARG A 623 -25.20 -23.33 -10.28
CA ARG A 623 -24.73 -22.09 -9.66
C ARG A 623 -23.28 -21.83 -10.04
N ILE A 624 -22.93 -20.57 -10.30
CA ILE A 624 -21.54 -20.15 -10.49
C ILE A 624 -21.06 -19.42 -9.24
N ASP A 625 -20.00 -19.93 -8.62
CA ASP A 625 -19.29 -19.29 -7.50
C ASP A 625 -17.97 -18.70 -7.98
N LEU A 626 -17.64 -17.49 -7.51
CA LEU A 626 -16.44 -16.75 -7.85
C LEU A 626 -15.51 -16.68 -6.64
N TYR A 627 -14.24 -17.04 -6.86
CA TYR A 627 -13.17 -16.84 -5.89
C TYR A 627 -12.13 -15.87 -6.43
N ALA A 628 -11.40 -15.25 -5.52
CA ALA A 628 -10.52 -14.15 -5.84
C ALA A 628 -9.38 -14.01 -4.82
N PHE A 629 -8.14 -13.83 -5.28
CA PHE A 629 -7.11 -13.17 -4.46
C PHE A 629 -7.33 -11.65 -4.53
N THR A 630 -7.48 -11.01 -3.38
CA THR A 630 -7.77 -9.58 -3.23
C THR A 630 -6.69 -8.92 -2.37
N THR A 631 -6.45 -7.62 -2.54
CA THR A 631 -5.45 -6.87 -1.76
C THR A 631 -6.03 -5.53 -1.31
N ARG A 632 -5.62 -5.03 -0.14
CA ARG A 632 -6.09 -3.73 0.40
C ARG A 632 -5.23 -2.57 -0.10
N ASP A 633 -3.96 -2.82 -0.39
CA ASP A 633 -2.95 -1.80 -0.74
C ASP A 633 -2.24 -2.03 -2.09
N GLY A 634 -2.55 -3.10 -2.82
CA GLY A 634 -1.95 -3.43 -4.11
C GLY A 634 -0.60 -4.15 -4.02
N LEU A 635 -0.03 -4.27 -2.82
CA LEU A 635 1.31 -4.84 -2.60
C LEU A 635 1.26 -6.37 -2.56
N ASP A 636 2.31 -7.02 -3.08
CA ASP A 636 2.44 -8.49 -3.14
C ASP A 636 2.35 -9.21 -1.77
N THR A 637 2.45 -8.46 -0.66
CA THR A 637 2.41 -8.97 0.72
C THR A 637 1.03 -8.95 1.36
N ASP A 638 0.05 -8.25 0.77
CA ASP A 638 -1.29 -8.04 1.35
C ASP A 638 -2.41 -8.75 0.56
N TRP A 639 -2.06 -9.79 -0.19
CA TRP A 639 -3.04 -10.56 -0.95
C TRP A 639 -3.67 -11.67 -0.10
N ASP A 640 -5.00 -11.74 -0.15
CA ASP A 640 -5.83 -12.68 0.60
C ASP A 640 -6.83 -13.37 -0.34
N PHE A 641 -6.92 -14.69 -0.25
CA PHE A 641 -7.87 -15.49 -1.01
C PHE A 641 -9.26 -15.45 -0.38
N ARG A 642 -10.27 -15.11 -1.19
CA ARG A 642 -11.65 -14.89 -0.75
C ARG A 642 -12.65 -15.57 -1.67
N HIS A 643 -13.77 -15.98 -1.09
CA HIS A 643 -14.99 -16.32 -1.82
C HIS A 643 -15.79 -15.02 -1.99
N LEU A 644 -16.04 -14.61 -3.24
CA LEU A 644 -16.80 -13.39 -3.55
C LEU A 644 -18.31 -13.65 -3.69
N GLY A 645 -18.75 -14.88 -3.43
CA GLY A 645 -20.13 -15.31 -3.59
C GLY A 645 -20.40 -15.97 -4.95
N GLY A 646 -21.68 -16.10 -5.28
CA GLY A 646 -22.14 -16.79 -6.47
C GLY A 646 -23.65 -16.72 -6.62
N ALA A 647 -24.17 -17.10 -7.78
CA ALA A 647 -25.62 -17.11 -8.01
C ALA A 647 -26.06 -18.23 -8.97
N ALA A 648 -27.35 -18.57 -8.89
CA ALA A 648 -27.97 -19.54 -9.79
C ALA A 648 -28.01 -19.01 -11.22
N VAL A 649 -27.75 -19.91 -12.17
CA VAL A 649 -27.75 -19.62 -13.61
C VAL A 649 -28.78 -20.48 -14.34
N SER A 650 -29.41 -19.90 -15.35
CA SER A 650 -30.28 -20.61 -16.27
C SER A 650 -29.48 -21.60 -17.12
N THR A 651 -30.17 -22.57 -17.74
CA THR A 651 -29.56 -23.53 -18.67
C THR A 651 -28.89 -22.84 -19.87
N GLY A 652 -29.39 -21.67 -20.29
CA GLY A 652 -28.76 -20.86 -21.34
C GLY A 652 -27.46 -20.22 -20.88
N GLU A 653 -27.47 -19.57 -19.70
CA GLU A 653 -26.27 -18.95 -19.12
C GLU A 653 -25.18 -19.98 -18.80
N ALA A 654 -25.55 -21.13 -18.23
CA ALA A 654 -24.61 -22.23 -17.99
C ALA A 654 -23.98 -22.72 -19.30
N TRP A 655 -24.78 -22.92 -20.35
CA TRP A 655 -24.27 -23.31 -21.66
C TRP A 655 -23.31 -22.27 -22.22
N LEU A 656 -23.68 -20.98 -22.20
CA LEU A 656 -22.84 -19.90 -22.73
C LEU A 656 -21.53 -19.79 -21.95
N TRP A 657 -21.59 -19.85 -20.62
CA TRP A 657 -20.40 -19.87 -19.77
C TRP A 657 -19.44 -21.01 -20.13
N GLU A 658 -19.97 -22.22 -20.36
CA GLU A 658 -19.16 -23.36 -20.82
C GLU A 658 -18.55 -23.14 -22.21
N GLN A 659 -19.25 -22.43 -23.10
CA GLN A 659 -18.74 -22.08 -24.42
C GLN A 659 -17.72 -20.94 -24.43
N CYS A 660 -17.61 -20.14 -23.36
CA CYS A 660 -16.60 -19.09 -23.21
C CYS A 660 -15.21 -19.69 -22.95
N ASP A 661 -14.62 -20.30 -23.96
CA ASP A 661 -13.32 -20.98 -23.95
C ASP A 661 -12.14 -20.05 -24.28
N GLY A 662 -12.41 -18.81 -24.68
CA GLY A 662 -11.41 -17.85 -25.16
C GLY A 662 -10.97 -18.09 -26.61
N GLU A 663 -11.56 -19.06 -27.31
CA GLU A 663 -11.25 -19.41 -28.69
C GLU A 663 -12.33 -18.92 -29.65
N ARG A 664 -13.62 -19.01 -29.33
CA ARG A 664 -14.69 -18.52 -30.23
C ARG A 664 -14.97 -17.04 -30.03
N THR A 665 -15.20 -16.35 -31.13
CA THR A 665 -15.64 -14.94 -31.13
C THR A 665 -17.08 -14.81 -30.66
N VAL A 666 -17.47 -13.63 -30.15
CA VAL A 666 -18.86 -13.30 -29.81
C VAL A 666 -19.80 -13.60 -30.98
N ARG A 667 -19.39 -13.31 -32.22
CA ARG A 667 -20.17 -13.63 -33.43
C ARG A 667 -20.40 -15.13 -33.61
N GLU A 668 -19.36 -15.94 -33.42
CA GLU A 668 -19.43 -17.41 -33.53
C GLU A 668 -20.29 -18.01 -32.40
N LEU A 669 -20.14 -17.49 -31.18
CA LEU A 669 -20.95 -17.90 -30.03
C LEU A 669 -22.43 -17.55 -30.21
N ARG A 670 -22.74 -16.37 -30.74
CA ARG A 670 -24.10 -15.97 -31.10
C ARG A 670 -24.70 -16.87 -32.17
N THR A 671 -23.93 -17.19 -33.21
CA THR A 671 -24.36 -18.12 -34.26
C THR A 671 -24.66 -19.51 -33.69
N ALA A 672 -23.82 -20.00 -32.78
CA ALA A 672 -24.03 -21.28 -32.10
C ALA A 672 -25.23 -21.24 -31.14
N TRP A 673 -25.47 -20.11 -30.47
CA TRP A 673 -26.64 -19.88 -29.62
C TRP A 673 -27.93 -19.91 -30.43
N ASP A 674 -27.99 -19.16 -31.54
CA ASP A 674 -29.17 -19.10 -32.42
C ASP A 674 -29.49 -20.47 -33.02
N ALA A 675 -28.47 -21.26 -33.35
CA ALA A 675 -28.63 -22.63 -33.81
C ALA A 675 -29.23 -23.56 -32.73
N ARG A 676 -28.97 -23.28 -31.45
CA ARG A 676 -29.42 -24.10 -30.32
C ARG A 676 -30.79 -23.70 -29.77
N TYR A 677 -31.03 -22.40 -29.62
CA TYR A 677 -32.22 -21.87 -28.96
C TYR A 677 -33.22 -21.21 -29.93
N GLY A 678 -32.87 -21.14 -31.22
CA GLY A 678 -33.64 -20.46 -32.27
C GLY A 678 -33.28 -18.97 -32.36
N PRO A 679 -33.36 -18.36 -33.56
CA PRO A 679 -33.17 -16.93 -33.72
C PRO A 679 -34.35 -16.18 -33.05
N GLY A 680 -34.07 -15.44 -31.98
CA GLY A 680 -35.11 -14.87 -31.11
C GLY A 680 -34.93 -13.37 -30.86
N ALA A 681 -35.45 -12.57 -31.79
CA ALA A 681 -35.85 -11.16 -31.71
C ALA A 681 -34.99 -10.19 -30.87
N ASP A 682 -34.09 -9.51 -31.56
CA ASP A 682 -33.67 -8.15 -31.22
C ASP A 682 -34.86 -7.21 -31.48
N ALA A 683 -35.71 -7.01 -30.47
CA ALA A 683 -36.81 -6.05 -30.52
C ALA A 683 -36.77 -5.23 -29.23
N GLY A 684 -36.29 -4.01 -29.33
CA GLY A 684 -36.33 -3.06 -28.22
C GLY A 684 -37.74 -2.95 -27.66
N LEU A 685 -37.87 -3.25 -26.37
CA LEU A 685 -38.92 -2.73 -25.50
C LEU A 685 -38.33 -2.64 -24.09
N ASP A 686 -38.15 -1.39 -23.70
CA ASP A 686 -37.92 -0.88 -22.36
C ASP A 686 -39.24 -1.02 -21.57
N VAL A 687 -39.32 -1.95 -20.59
CA VAL A 687 -40.24 -1.88 -19.43
C VAL A 687 -39.92 -2.94 -18.37
N ASP A 688 -40.02 -2.49 -17.12
CA ASP A 688 -39.91 -3.21 -15.85
C ASP A 688 -40.60 -4.58 -15.79
N ALA A 689 -39.93 -5.57 -15.18
CA ALA A 689 -40.52 -6.55 -14.24
C ALA A 689 -39.45 -7.50 -13.67
N ASP A 690 -39.41 -7.54 -12.34
CA ASP A 690 -38.90 -8.58 -11.44
C ASP A 690 -37.40 -8.90 -11.36
N PHE A 691 -36.80 -8.43 -10.25
CA PHE A 691 -35.84 -9.22 -9.47
C PHE A 691 -36.14 -9.04 -7.97
N ASN A 692 -37.04 -9.88 -7.47
CA ASN A 692 -36.96 -10.38 -6.10
C ASN A 692 -36.00 -11.58 -6.15
N ALA A 693 -34.94 -11.57 -5.34
CA ALA A 693 -34.07 -12.72 -5.13
C ALA A 693 -33.59 -12.73 -3.68
N ASP A 694 -34.55 -12.88 -2.77
CA ASP A 694 -34.35 -13.63 -1.53
C ASP A 694 -34.60 -15.12 -1.86
N ALA A 695 -33.60 -15.96 -1.60
CA ALA A 695 -33.80 -17.39 -1.42
C ALA A 695 -32.70 -17.90 -0.48
N ASP A 696 -33.11 -18.07 0.77
CA ASP A 696 -32.35 -18.59 1.91
C ASP A 696 -31.69 -19.95 1.65
N PHE A 697 -30.52 -20.13 2.29
CA PHE A 697 -29.94 -21.42 2.60
C PHE A 697 -30.25 -21.72 4.07
N ASP A 698 -31.03 -22.76 4.34
CA ASP A 698 -30.73 -23.61 5.48
C ASP A 698 -31.03 -25.08 5.13
N ALA A 699 -30.18 -25.97 5.62
CA ALA A 699 -30.28 -27.40 5.41
C ALA A 699 -30.15 -28.09 6.76
N ASP A 700 -31.24 -28.73 7.22
CA ASP A 700 -31.10 -29.97 7.97
C ASP A 700 -32.37 -30.87 7.94
N ALA A 701 -32.10 -32.13 7.59
CA ALA A 701 -32.68 -33.41 8.02
C ALA A 701 -34.20 -33.72 7.92
N ASP A 702 -34.47 -34.63 6.98
CA ASP A 702 -35.17 -35.93 7.10
C ASP A 702 -36.67 -36.09 7.45
N ALA A 703 -37.21 -37.12 6.76
CA ALA A 703 -38.43 -37.90 6.99
C ALA A 703 -39.73 -37.52 6.26
N ASP A 704 -40.10 -38.48 5.39
CA ASP A 704 -41.43 -38.94 4.99
C ASP A 704 -41.94 -38.61 3.58
N ALA A 705 -42.08 -39.71 2.85
CA ALA A 705 -42.70 -39.83 1.56
C ALA A 705 -44.23 -39.70 1.64
N ALA A 706 -44.77 -39.27 0.50
CA ALA A 706 -46.11 -39.51 -0.05
C ALA A 706 -47.07 -38.30 -0.09
N THR A 707 -47.74 -38.24 -1.25
CA THR A 707 -48.96 -37.51 -1.59
C THR A 707 -48.91 -35.99 -1.74
N ALA A 708 -48.77 -35.53 -2.99
CA ALA A 708 -49.85 -34.79 -3.68
C ALA A 708 -49.45 -34.51 -5.14
N ALA A 709 -50.18 -35.16 -6.06
CA ALA A 709 -50.29 -34.75 -7.44
C ALA A 709 -51.34 -33.63 -7.55
N GLU A 710 -51.26 -32.87 -8.65
CA GLU A 710 -52.27 -31.98 -9.23
C GLU A 710 -52.40 -30.56 -8.68
N SER A 711 -51.71 -29.61 -9.33
CA SER A 711 -52.37 -28.44 -9.94
C SER A 711 -51.39 -27.74 -10.89
N GLY A 712 -51.78 -27.68 -12.18
CA GLY A 712 -50.98 -27.13 -13.25
C GLY A 712 -51.03 -25.60 -13.31
N VAL A 713 -49.86 -24.98 -13.33
CA VAL A 713 -49.58 -23.70 -13.99
C VAL A 713 -48.20 -23.85 -14.63
N GLY A 714 -48.13 -23.81 -15.97
CA GLY A 714 -46.89 -24.03 -16.73
C GLY A 714 -45.94 -22.82 -16.70
N PRO A 715 -44.60 -23.03 -16.81
CA PRO A 715 -43.62 -21.95 -16.86
C PRO A 715 -43.64 -21.24 -18.22
N GLY A 716 -43.63 -19.91 -18.20
CA GLY A 716 -43.63 -19.06 -19.39
C GLY A 716 -42.44 -19.34 -20.31
N THR A 717 -42.74 -19.64 -21.57
CA THR A 717 -41.81 -19.98 -22.65
C THR A 717 -41.29 -18.72 -23.37
N GLY A 718 -40.37 -17.98 -22.74
CA GLY A 718 -39.58 -16.96 -23.43
C GLY A 718 -38.29 -17.56 -24.00
N THR A 719 -37.96 -17.29 -25.27
CA THR A 719 -36.67 -17.69 -25.86
C THR A 719 -35.53 -16.97 -25.12
N PRO A 720 -34.47 -17.67 -24.66
CA PRO A 720 -33.39 -17.02 -23.95
C PRO A 720 -32.57 -16.14 -24.90
N SER A 721 -32.27 -14.91 -24.47
CA SER A 721 -31.49 -13.93 -25.26
C SER A 721 -29.99 -14.09 -25.02
N PHE A 722 -29.21 -14.19 -26.09
CA PHE A 722 -27.75 -14.26 -26.03
C PHE A 722 -27.14 -13.04 -25.34
N ASP A 723 -27.55 -11.82 -25.73
CA ASP A 723 -26.98 -10.59 -25.18
C ASP A 723 -27.29 -10.41 -23.71
N ARG A 724 -28.51 -10.79 -23.27
CA ARG A 724 -28.86 -10.78 -21.85
C ARG A 724 -28.00 -11.76 -21.07
N ALA A 725 -27.79 -12.97 -21.58
CA ALA A 725 -26.95 -13.97 -20.93
C ALA A 725 -25.49 -13.51 -20.85
N LEU A 726 -24.92 -13.02 -21.96
CA LEU A 726 -23.53 -12.54 -21.98
C LEU A 726 -23.33 -11.33 -21.07
N ARG A 727 -24.26 -10.37 -21.06
CA ARG A 727 -24.23 -9.21 -20.14
C ARG A 727 -24.24 -9.67 -18.69
N ARG A 728 -25.21 -10.51 -18.30
CA ARG A 728 -25.30 -10.99 -16.91
C ARG A 728 -24.05 -11.77 -16.47
N LEU A 729 -23.52 -12.64 -17.31
CA LEU A 729 -22.26 -13.36 -17.02
C LEU A 729 -21.06 -12.41 -16.86
N THR A 730 -21.04 -11.30 -17.60
CA THR A 730 -19.97 -10.29 -17.54
C THR A 730 -20.14 -9.37 -16.31
N GLU A 731 -21.37 -8.93 -16.01
CA GLU A 731 -21.72 -8.09 -14.85
C GLU A 731 -21.43 -8.82 -13.51
N HIS A 732 -21.59 -10.14 -13.46
CA HIS A 732 -21.17 -10.96 -12.32
C HIS A 732 -19.67 -11.34 -12.33
N GLU A 733 -18.89 -10.83 -13.28
CA GLU A 733 -17.46 -11.13 -13.47
C GLU A 733 -17.12 -12.63 -13.70
N TRP A 734 -18.09 -13.46 -14.09
CA TRP A 734 -17.86 -14.89 -14.34
C TRP A 734 -17.25 -15.16 -15.73
N VAL A 735 -17.43 -14.22 -16.66
CA VAL A 735 -16.87 -14.23 -18.00
C VAL A 735 -16.16 -12.90 -18.25
N ILE A 736 -15.00 -12.97 -18.89
CA ILE A 736 -14.30 -11.81 -19.44
C ILE A 736 -14.64 -11.75 -20.93
N ALA A 737 -15.33 -10.68 -21.33
CA ALA A 737 -15.81 -10.45 -22.70
C ALA A 737 -15.22 -9.15 -23.28
N GLU A 738 -13.90 -8.98 -23.15
CA GLU A 738 -13.13 -7.85 -23.68
C GLU A 738 -11.85 -8.31 -24.40
N PHE A 739 -11.19 -7.40 -25.13
CA PHE A 739 -9.87 -7.68 -25.68
C PHE A 739 -8.82 -7.65 -24.57
N GLU A 740 -8.24 -8.81 -24.26
CA GLU A 740 -7.24 -8.93 -23.20
C GLU A 740 -5.82 -8.97 -23.76
N ILE A 741 -4.99 -8.03 -23.29
CA ILE A 741 -3.55 -8.10 -23.47
C ILE A 741 -3.00 -9.18 -22.53
N PRO A 742 -2.21 -10.16 -23.01
CA PRO A 742 -1.61 -11.16 -22.14
C PRO A 742 -0.77 -10.53 -21.03
N VAL A 743 -0.95 -11.01 -19.80
CA VAL A 743 -0.21 -10.48 -18.65
C VAL A 743 1.26 -10.89 -18.74
N GLY A 744 2.17 -9.99 -18.38
CA GLY A 744 3.60 -10.27 -18.48
C GLY A 744 4.19 -10.09 -19.89
N ASP A 745 3.38 -9.79 -20.91
CA ASP A 745 3.89 -9.59 -22.27
C ASP A 745 4.81 -8.37 -22.34
N SER A 746 6.00 -8.56 -22.88
CA SER A 746 7.02 -7.51 -23.05
C SER A 746 6.73 -6.56 -24.21
N ARG A 747 5.77 -6.88 -25.08
CA ARG A 747 5.39 -6.12 -26.28
C ARG A 747 3.87 -5.97 -26.36
N PRO A 748 3.24 -5.27 -25.41
CA PRO A 748 1.78 -5.23 -25.31
C PRO A 748 1.09 -4.57 -26.54
N LEU A 749 1.76 -3.65 -27.24
CA LEU A 749 1.27 -3.10 -28.52
C LEU A 749 1.27 -4.14 -29.64
N ALA A 750 2.29 -5.01 -29.70
CA ALA A 750 2.33 -6.09 -30.68
C ALA A 750 1.22 -7.12 -30.39
N ALA A 751 1.00 -7.46 -29.12
CA ALA A 751 -0.10 -8.33 -28.72
C ALA A 751 -1.47 -7.74 -29.12
N LEU A 752 -1.69 -6.44 -28.91
CA LEU A 752 -2.91 -5.77 -29.37
C LEU A 752 -3.05 -5.84 -30.89
N ARG A 753 -1.98 -5.59 -31.64
CA ARG A 753 -2.00 -5.70 -33.11
C ARG A 753 -2.39 -7.10 -33.56
N ASP A 754 -1.85 -8.14 -32.94
CA ASP A 754 -2.15 -9.52 -33.29
C ASP A 754 -3.61 -9.87 -33.00
N LEU A 755 -4.18 -9.38 -31.89
CA LEU A 755 -5.61 -9.51 -31.57
C LEU A 755 -6.50 -8.83 -32.61
N LEU A 756 -6.13 -7.63 -33.05
CA LEU A 756 -6.91 -6.82 -33.99
C LEU A 756 -6.77 -7.29 -35.45
N SER A 757 -5.67 -7.94 -35.81
CA SER A 757 -5.39 -8.40 -37.18
C SER A 757 -6.37 -9.46 -37.67
N ALA A 758 -7.06 -10.16 -36.74
CA ALA A 758 -8.09 -11.14 -37.06
C ALA A 758 -9.46 -10.49 -37.40
N ALA A 759 -9.62 -9.18 -37.26
CA ALA A 759 -10.90 -8.50 -37.50
C ALA A 759 -11.20 -8.33 -39.02
N PRO A 760 -12.41 -8.68 -39.49
CA PRO A 760 -12.79 -8.51 -40.89
C PRO A 760 -12.97 -7.04 -41.30
N GLY A 761 -12.78 -6.74 -42.59
CA GLY A 761 -13.32 -5.52 -43.22
C GLY A 761 -12.58 -4.20 -42.96
N GLY A 762 -11.32 -4.23 -42.50
CA GLY A 762 -10.54 -3.00 -42.26
C GLY A 762 -11.02 -2.14 -41.09
N LEU A 763 -11.99 -2.64 -40.31
CA LEU A 763 -12.57 -1.97 -39.13
C LEU A 763 -11.51 -1.58 -38.09
N ALA A 764 -10.49 -2.43 -37.92
CA ALA A 764 -9.39 -2.18 -36.98
C ALA A 764 -8.30 -1.23 -37.52
N ARG A 765 -8.37 -0.78 -38.79
CA ARG A 765 -7.30 -0.02 -39.44
C ARG A 765 -6.88 1.25 -38.68
N PRO A 766 -7.80 2.07 -38.11
CA PRO A 766 -7.40 3.25 -37.34
C PRO A 766 -6.59 2.89 -36.08
N LEU A 767 -7.01 1.86 -35.35
CA LEU A 767 -6.34 1.39 -34.12
C LEU A 767 -5.00 0.71 -34.43
N LEU A 768 -4.91 -0.06 -35.52
CA LEU A 768 -3.67 -0.64 -36.01
C LEU A 768 -2.65 0.44 -36.38
N ALA A 769 -3.08 1.47 -37.12
CA ALA A 769 -2.22 2.60 -37.48
C ALA A 769 -1.77 3.40 -36.24
N ALA A 770 -2.64 3.55 -35.24
CA ALA A 770 -2.26 4.16 -33.96
C ALA A 770 -1.22 3.33 -33.21
N THR A 771 -1.38 2.01 -33.17
CA THR A 771 -0.44 1.07 -32.54
C THR A 771 0.94 1.16 -33.18
N GLU A 772 1.02 1.12 -34.51
CA GLU A 772 2.27 1.32 -35.27
C GLU A 772 2.90 2.69 -34.99
N ARG A 773 2.07 3.73 -34.88
CA ARG A 773 2.56 5.06 -34.55
C ARG A 773 3.14 5.14 -33.14
N PHE A 774 2.51 4.52 -32.15
CA PHE A 774 3.08 4.43 -30.80
C PHE A 774 4.41 3.68 -30.79
N GLU A 775 4.55 2.57 -31.53
CA GLU A 775 5.84 1.86 -31.66
C GLU A 775 6.93 2.77 -32.25
N GLN A 776 6.60 3.55 -33.28
CA GLN A 776 7.52 4.55 -33.86
C GLN A 776 7.88 5.66 -32.86
N ASP A 777 6.89 6.18 -32.13
CA ASP A 777 7.11 7.24 -31.15
C ASP A 777 7.98 6.74 -29.98
N LEU A 778 7.85 5.47 -29.55
CA LEU A 778 8.74 4.86 -28.55
C LEU A 778 10.19 4.78 -29.05
N ALA A 779 10.41 4.29 -30.28
CA ALA A 779 11.74 4.20 -30.87
C ALA A 779 12.38 5.59 -31.03
N ARG A 780 11.59 6.59 -31.45
CA ARG A 780 12.03 7.98 -31.54
C ARG A 780 12.36 8.55 -30.16
N PHE A 781 11.51 8.33 -29.16
CA PHE A 781 11.72 8.82 -27.80
C PHE A 781 13.05 8.32 -27.23
N SER A 782 13.38 7.03 -27.42
CA SER A 782 14.67 6.44 -27.00
C SER A 782 15.89 7.13 -27.62
N ALA A 783 15.78 7.54 -28.89
CA ALA A 783 16.86 8.14 -29.67
C ALA A 783 16.97 9.67 -29.55
N LEU A 784 15.88 10.37 -29.23
CA LEU A 784 15.84 11.84 -29.17
C LEU A 784 16.69 12.41 -28.01
N PRO A 785 17.26 13.62 -28.18
CA PRO A 785 17.88 14.34 -27.09
C PRO A 785 16.83 14.82 -26.06
N PRO A 786 17.23 15.01 -24.78
CA PRO A 786 16.33 15.43 -23.70
C PRO A 786 15.40 16.60 -24.01
N ALA A 787 15.89 17.62 -24.73
CA ALA A 787 15.12 18.82 -25.04
C ALA A 787 13.91 18.59 -25.97
N GLU A 788 13.95 17.55 -26.81
CA GLU A 788 12.90 17.26 -27.80
C GLU A 788 11.88 16.22 -27.30
N ARG A 789 12.23 15.45 -26.27
CA ARG A 789 11.40 14.40 -25.68
C ARG A 789 10.04 14.89 -25.14
N PRO A 790 9.93 16.05 -24.45
CA PRO A 790 8.66 16.51 -23.88
C PRO A 790 7.57 16.71 -24.93
N ALA A 791 7.92 17.29 -26.08
CA ALA A 791 6.96 17.53 -27.17
C ALA A 791 6.44 16.21 -27.75
N LEU A 792 7.33 15.25 -28.01
CA LEU A 792 6.93 13.93 -28.51
C LEU A 792 6.02 13.19 -27.51
N LEU A 793 6.34 13.24 -26.21
CA LEU A 793 5.51 12.63 -25.19
C LEU A 793 4.13 13.29 -25.11
N ALA A 794 4.06 14.64 -25.16
CA ALA A 794 2.79 15.35 -25.17
C ALA A 794 1.92 14.95 -26.38
N ASP A 795 2.49 14.87 -27.57
CA ASP A 795 1.80 14.41 -28.78
C ASP A 795 1.30 12.97 -28.67
N ALA A 796 2.11 12.07 -28.09
CA ALA A 796 1.72 10.68 -27.86
C ALA A 796 0.57 10.58 -26.84
N LYS A 797 0.61 11.37 -25.77
CA LYS A 797 -0.45 11.43 -24.75
C LYS A 797 -1.75 11.97 -25.30
N ASP A 798 -1.72 13.08 -26.03
CA ASP A 798 -2.90 13.65 -26.68
C ASP A 798 -3.56 12.63 -27.63
N ARG A 799 -2.74 11.90 -28.40
CA ARG A 799 -3.23 10.81 -29.24
C ARG A 799 -3.88 9.69 -28.42
N PHE A 800 -3.25 9.28 -27.33
CA PHE A 800 -3.80 8.26 -26.43
C PHE A 800 -5.14 8.69 -25.84
N GLU A 801 -5.21 9.88 -25.24
CA GLU A 801 -6.44 10.40 -24.60
C GLU A 801 -7.58 10.55 -25.61
N LYS A 802 -7.29 10.97 -26.84
CA LYS A 802 -8.31 11.03 -27.91
C LYS A 802 -8.84 9.67 -28.32
N LEU A 803 -8.00 8.63 -28.31
CA LEU A 803 -8.38 7.28 -28.71
C LEU A 803 -9.12 6.55 -27.58
N THR A 804 -8.69 6.71 -26.34
CA THR A 804 -9.20 5.95 -25.19
C THR A 804 -10.23 6.70 -24.36
N ARG A 805 -10.30 8.04 -24.49
CA ARG A 805 -11.07 8.94 -23.62
C ARG A 805 -10.68 8.86 -22.13
N VAL A 806 -9.50 8.31 -21.84
CA VAL A 806 -8.93 8.15 -20.49
C VAL A 806 -7.64 8.98 -20.40
N PRO A 807 -7.36 9.67 -19.27
CA PRO A 807 -6.12 10.41 -19.09
C PRO A 807 -4.87 9.56 -19.34
N ALA A 808 -3.85 10.14 -19.98
CA ALA A 808 -2.59 9.46 -20.26
C ALA A 808 -1.63 9.37 -19.05
N ASN A 809 -2.09 9.83 -17.89
CA ASN A 809 -1.44 9.62 -16.61
C ASN A 809 -2.44 9.03 -15.60
N ARG A 810 -2.18 7.81 -15.13
CA ARG A 810 -2.89 7.21 -13.99
C ARG A 810 -2.21 7.55 -12.66
N HIS A 811 -2.95 7.52 -11.56
CA HIS A 811 -2.41 7.70 -10.20
C HIS A 811 -1.59 8.99 -9.99
N ARG A 812 -2.09 10.14 -10.47
CA ARG A 812 -1.40 11.44 -10.36
C ARG A 812 -1.07 11.75 -8.89
N GLY A 813 0.23 11.86 -8.58
CA GLY A 813 0.74 12.16 -7.23
C GLY A 813 1.44 10.99 -6.51
N LEU A 814 1.33 9.76 -7.03
CA LEU A 814 1.98 8.56 -6.47
C LEU A 814 3.38 8.31 -7.10
N HIS A 815 4.36 7.94 -6.26
CA HIS A 815 5.76 7.72 -6.66
C HIS A 815 6.03 6.28 -7.16
N TYR A 816 5.67 5.93 -8.40
CA TYR A 816 6.13 4.68 -9.04
C TYR A 816 6.31 4.81 -10.57
N ALA A 817 7.11 3.89 -11.15
CA ALA A 817 7.12 3.64 -12.59
C ALA A 817 5.70 3.24 -13.06
N ASP A 818 5.42 3.37 -14.37
CA ASP A 818 4.15 2.90 -14.97
C ASP A 818 2.91 3.82 -14.78
N ARG A 819 3.13 5.09 -14.43
CA ARG A 819 2.07 6.12 -14.35
C ARG A 819 1.75 6.80 -15.68
N SER A 820 2.73 6.90 -16.57
CA SER A 820 2.58 7.46 -17.92
C SER A 820 2.26 6.33 -18.89
N ILE A 821 1.90 6.64 -20.14
CA ILE A 821 1.65 5.62 -21.18
C ILE A 821 2.92 4.87 -21.61
N LEU A 822 4.10 5.40 -21.29
CA LEU A 822 5.39 4.76 -21.52
C LEU A 822 6.29 4.78 -20.29
N PHE A 823 7.27 3.87 -20.27
CA PHE A 823 8.38 3.84 -19.32
C PHE A 823 9.69 3.59 -20.06
N GLU A 824 10.84 3.76 -19.39
CA GLU A 824 12.15 3.58 -20.02
C GLU A 824 13.08 2.75 -19.14
N GLU A 825 13.81 1.83 -19.77
CA GLU A 825 14.90 1.07 -19.16
C GLU A 825 16.22 1.44 -19.83
N ALA A 826 17.34 1.32 -19.12
CA ALA A 826 18.64 1.68 -19.65
C ALA A 826 19.74 0.66 -19.30
N HIS A 827 20.55 0.32 -20.29
CA HIS A 827 21.83 -0.32 -20.07
C HIS A 827 22.89 0.73 -19.75
N SER A 828 23.78 0.39 -18.81
CA SER A 828 24.95 1.21 -18.56
C SER A 828 25.92 1.18 -19.76
N GLY A 829 26.86 2.13 -19.79
CA GLY A 829 27.95 2.14 -20.76
C GLY A 829 29.06 1.12 -20.48
N LEU A 830 28.90 0.23 -19.50
CA LEU A 830 29.84 -0.84 -19.19
C LEU A 830 29.64 -2.01 -20.15
N ALA A 831 30.73 -2.54 -20.71
CA ALA A 831 30.71 -3.66 -21.63
C ALA A 831 31.56 -4.83 -21.11
N GLY A 832 31.16 -6.07 -21.42
CA GLY A 832 31.95 -7.26 -21.11
C GLY A 832 32.14 -7.51 -19.61
N LEU A 833 31.11 -7.27 -18.79
CA LEU A 833 31.21 -7.48 -17.34
C LEU A 833 31.38 -8.97 -17.03
N THR A 834 32.39 -9.30 -16.22
CA THR A 834 32.65 -10.65 -15.73
C THR A 834 32.77 -10.68 -14.23
N VAL A 835 32.25 -11.75 -13.63
CA VAL A 835 32.42 -12.08 -12.20
C VAL A 835 33.40 -13.24 -12.11
N GLY A 836 34.53 -12.99 -11.46
CA GLY A 836 35.59 -13.94 -11.25
C GLY A 836 35.20 -15.12 -10.35
N PRO A 837 35.97 -16.21 -10.40
CA PRO A 837 35.70 -17.42 -9.64
C PRO A 837 35.66 -17.19 -8.13
N ASP A 838 36.44 -16.25 -7.59
CA ASP A 838 36.48 -16.01 -6.14
C ASP A 838 35.23 -15.29 -5.65
N VAL A 839 34.71 -14.33 -6.42
CA VAL A 839 33.42 -13.68 -6.14
C VAL A 839 32.25 -14.64 -6.35
N ALA A 840 32.31 -15.51 -7.38
CA ALA A 840 31.29 -16.54 -7.59
C ALA A 840 31.26 -17.56 -6.43
N ARG A 841 32.42 -18.01 -5.93
CA ARG A 841 32.52 -18.84 -4.72
C ARG A 841 32.02 -18.11 -3.48
N PHE A 842 32.35 -16.83 -3.32
CA PHE A 842 31.79 -16.02 -2.23
C PHE A 842 30.25 -16.02 -2.23
N ILE A 843 29.62 -15.84 -3.40
CA ILE A 843 28.16 -15.86 -3.56
C ILE A 843 27.57 -17.24 -3.23
N THR A 844 28.25 -18.33 -3.59
CA THR A 844 27.71 -19.69 -3.39
C THR A 844 27.99 -20.25 -1.99
N ASP A 845 29.18 -19.99 -1.44
CA ASP A 845 29.66 -20.59 -0.19
C ASP A 845 29.45 -19.66 1.01
N GLU A 846 29.95 -18.43 0.95
CA GLU A 846 29.93 -17.53 2.11
C GLU A 846 28.54 -16.94 2.34
N LEU A 847 27.79 -16.61 1.29
CA LEU A 847 26.42 -16.10 1.40
C LEU A 847 25.36 -17.17 1.70
N SER A 848 25.69 -18.47 1.65
CA SER A 848 24.73 -19.56 1.97
C SER A 848 24.06 -19.39 3.32
N VAL A 849 24.76 -18.88 4.33
CA VAL A 849 24.20 -18.59 5.67
C VAL A 849 23.08 -17.55 5.60
N VAL A 850 23.18 -16.57 4.70
CA VAL A 850 22.14 -15.55 4.47
C VAL A 850 20.89 -16.22 3.92
N TYR A 851 21.05 -17.04 2.88
CA TYR A 851 19.93 -17.72 2.21
C TYR A 851 19.21 -18.67 3.15
N GLU A 852 19.97 -19.48 3.89
CA GLU A 852 19.42 -20.42 4.87
C GLU A 852 18.70 -19.69 6.01
N THR A 853 19.21 -18.54 6.47
CA THR A 853 18.54 -17.74 7.51
C THR A 853 17.20 -17.19 7.03
N VAL A 854 17.16 -16.55 5.86
CA VAL A 854 15.91 -15.94 5.36
C VAL A 854 14.86 -16.99 4.95
N LEU A 855 15.28 -18.21 4.63
CA LEU A 855 14.38 -19.29 4.23
C LEU A 855 13.96 -20.21 5.39
N ALA A 856 14.55 -20.08 6.59
CA ALA A 856 14.26 -20.94 7.73
C ALA A 856 12.77 -20.89 8.13
N GLY A 857 12.25 -19.68 8.35
CA GLY A 857 10.84 -19.45 8.66
C GLY A 857 9.88 -19.91 7.53
N PRO A 858 10.06 -19.45 6.29
CA PRO A 858 9.24 -19.89 5.16
C PRO A 858 9.20 -21.41 4.97
N ARG A 859 10.33 -22.11 5.11
CA ARG A 859 10.39 -23.57 5.04
C ARG A 859 9.64 -24.24 6.19
N LEU A 860 9.80 -23.74 7.42
CA LEU A 860 9.09 -24.26 8.59
C LEU A 860 7.57 -24.15 8.39
N ARG A 861 7.08 -22.96 8.02
CA ARG A 861 5.65 -22.73 7.77
C ARG A 861 5.14 -23.70 6.72
N MET A 862 5.80 -23.75 5.57
CA MET A 862 5.31 -24.53 4.44
C MET A 862 5.23 -26.02 4.76
N ARG A 863 6.19 -26.57 5.51
CA ARG A 863 6.11 -27.97 5.98
C ARG A 863 4.95 -28.20 6.95
N ARG A 864 4.80 -27.32 7.96
CA ARG A 864 3.76 -27.48 8.99
C ARG A 864 2.36 -27.34 8.41
N GLU A 865 2.14 -26.31 7.61
CA GLU A 865 0.84 -26.05 7.02
C GLU A 865 0.51 -27.03 5.88
N SER A 866 1.52 -27.56 5.17
CA SER A 866 1.32 -28.69 4.25
C SER A 866 0.81 -29.93 5.00
N ALA A 867 1.34 -30.24 6.18
CA ALA A 867 0.87 -31.34 7.01
C ALA A 867 -0.56 -31.11 7.52
N ILE A 868 -0.87 -29.89 7.99
CA ILE A 868 -2.24 -29.49 8.38
C ILE A 868 -3.21 -29.72 7.22
N LEU A 869 -2.91 -29.16 6.05
CA LEU A 869 -3.78 -29.25 4.88
C LEU A 869 -3.92 -30.70 4.39
N THR A 870 -2.85 -31.50 4.47
CA THR A 870 -2.88 -32.93 4.12
C THR A 870 -3.79 -33.73 5.06
N ARG A 871 -3.66 -33.54 6.38
CA ARG A 871 -4.52 -34.21 7.37
C ARG A 871 -5.99 -33.81 7.20
N TRP A 872 -6.24 -32.51 7.02
CA TRP A 872 -7.57 -31.99 6.77
C TRP A 872 -8.19 -32.59 5.51
N ALA A 873 -7.47 -32.57 4.38
CA ALA A 873 -7.95 -33.14 3.13
C ALA A 873 -8.20 -34.65 3.21
N ALA A 874 -7.32 -35.40 3.88
CA ALA A 874 -7.50 -36.83 4.11
C ALA A 874 -8.73 -37.14 4.95
N ALA A 875 -8.98 -36.36 6.02
CA ALA A 875 -10.14 -36.51 6.87
C ALA A 875 -11.45 -36.12 6.15
N ARG A 876 -11.42 -35.08 5.32
CA ARG A 876 -12.61 -34.56 4.63
C ARG A 876 -13.00 -35.38 3.39
N PHE A 877 -12.02 -35.84 2.62
CA PHE A 877 -12.25 -36.44 1.30
C PHE A 877 -11.78 -37.89 1.15
N GLY A 878 -11.07 -38.42 2.16
CA GLY A 878 -10.39 -39.71 2.07
C GLY A 878 -9.08 -39.66 1.28
N THR A 879 -8.33 -40.75 1.34
CA THR A 879 -7.07 -40.93 0.59
C THR A 879 -7.32 -41.54 -0.78
N GLY A 880 -6.55 -41.15 -1.79
CA GLY A 880 -6.67 -41.64 -3.17
C GLY A 880 -7.83 -41.05 -3.97
N THR A 881 -8.68 -40.22 -3.34
CA THR A 881 -9.78 -39.51 -4.01
C THR A 881 -9.25 -38.28 -4.74
N ALA A 882 -9.50 -38.18 -6.05
CA ALA A 882 -9.26 -36.96 -6.80
C ALA A 882 -10.36 -35.92 -6.48
N VAL A 883 -9.98 -34.82 -5.85
CA VAL A 883 -10.88 -33.74 -5.42
C VAL A 883 -10.68 -32.53 -6.32
N PRO A 884 -11.68 -32.17 -7.15
CA PRO A 884 -11.65 -30.95 -7.96
C PRO A 884 -11.43 -29.68 -7.11
N LEU A 885 -10.75 -28.70 -7.69
CA LEU A 885 -10.32 -27.50 -6.96
C LEU A 885 -11.50 -26.65 -6.41
N ASP A 886 -12.61 -26.58 -7.13
CA ASP A 886 -13.84 -25.90 -6.69
C ASP A 886 -14.41 -26.52 -5.41
N ARG A 887 -14.41 -27.86 -5.33
CA ARG A 887 -14.83 -28.58 -4.13
C ARG A 887 -13.84 -28.38 -2.99
N LEU A 888 -12.54 -28.37 -3.28
CA LEU A 888 -11.50 -28.08 -2.28
C LEU A 888 -11.74 -26.69 -1.65
N TYR A 889 -11.95 -25.67 -2.48
CA TYR A 889 -12.16 -24.30 -2.01
C TYR A 889 -13.44 -24.15 -1.20
N ALA A 890 -14.58 -24.66 -1.67
CA ALA A 890 -15.83 -24.56 -0.95
C ALA A 890 -15.74 -25.15 0.48
N GLU A 891 -15.08 -26.31 0.61
CA GLU A 891 -14.86 -26.94 1.91
C GLU A 891 -13.79 -26.24 2.75
N PHE A 892 -12.72 -25.74 2.13
CA PHE A 892 -11.67 -24.97 2.81
C PHE A 892 -12.25 -23.72 3.47
N PHE A 893 -13.10 -22.97 2.77
CA PHE A 893 -13.75 -21.78 3.33
C PHE A 893 -14.72 -22.11 4.45
N ARG A 894 -15.43 -23.25 4.36
CA ARG A 894 -16.31 -23.73 5.43
C ARG A 894 -15.52 -24.05 6.72
N ASP A 895 -14.34 -24.64 6.59
CA ASP A 895 -13.50 -25.03 7.72
C ASP A 895 -12.41 -24.00 8.09
N ARG A 896 -12.46 -22.78 7.52
CA ARG A 896 -11.36 -21.80 7.59
C ARG A 896 -11.00 -21.41 9.02
N GLU A 897 -11.98 -21.21 9.90
CA GLU A 897 -11.74 -20.85 11.31
C GLU A 897 -10.99 -21.95 12.07
N ARG A 898 -11.36 -23.20 11.84
CA ARG A 898 -10.68 -24.36 12.42
C ARG A 898 -9.25 -24.47 11.92
N LEU A 899 -9.04 -24.32 10.61
CA LEU A 899 -7.70 -24.33 10.02
C LEU A 899 -6.84 -23.17 10.54
N ALA A 900 -7.45 -22.00 10.79
CA ALA A 900 -6.78 -20.85 11.37
C ALA A 900 -6.28 -21.13 12.79
N ALA A 901 -7.07 -21.82 13.62
CA ALA A 901 -6.64 -22.24 14.95
C ALA A 901 -5.43 -23.19 14.91
N GLU A 902 -5.37 -24.11 13.94
CA GLU A 902 -4.19 -24.97 13.75
C GLU A 902 -2.97 -24.13 13.27
N CYS A 903 -3.16 -23.20 12.33
CA CYS A 903 -2.08 -22.34 11.83
C CYS A 903 -1.50 -21.41 12.91
N ALA A 904 -2.29 -21.00 13.90
CA ALA A 904 -1.80 -20.21 15.03
C ALA A 904 -0.69 -20.92 15.83
N THR A 905 -0.69 -22.26 15.85
CA THR A 905 0.40 -23.04 16.47
C THR A 905 1.70 -22.94 15.65
N VAL A 906 1.60 -22.84 14.32
CA VAL A 906 2.74 -22.62 13.42
C VAL A 906 3.30 -21.22 13.61
N ASP A 907 2.45 -20.22 13.81
CA ASP A 907 2.87 -18.85 14.13
C ASP A 907 3.68 -18.81 15.44
N ALA A 908 3.28 -19.59 16.45
CA ALA A 908 4.04 -19.72 17.70
C ALA A 908 5.40 -20.40 17.50
N GLU A 909 5.48 -21.48 16.70
CA GLU A 909 6.77 -22.12 16.35
C GLU A 909 7.69 -21.16 15.59
N LEU A 910 7.15 -20.36 14.66
CA LEU A 910 7.91 -19.35 13.93
C LEU A 910 8.44 -18.25 14.85
N ALA A 911 7.65 -17.81 15.83
CA ALA A 911 8.10 -16.83 16.81
C ALA A 911 9.28 -17.35 17.65
N VAL A 912 9.30 -18.65 17.97
CA VAL A 912 10.44 -19.30 18.66
C VAL A 912 11.67 -19.31 17.77
N LEU A 913 11.54 -19.76 16.50
CA LEU A 913 12.64 -19.76 15.54
C LEU A 913 13.22 -18.35 15.32
N ASP A 914 12.34 -17.36 15.15
CA ASP A 914 12.75 -15.95 15.00
C ASP A 914 13.52 -15.45 16.24
N ALA A 915 13.10 -15.86 17.44
CA ALA A 915 13.80 -15.52 18.69
C ALA A 915 15.18 -16.20 18.80
N GLU A 916 15.30 -17.47 18.39
CA GLU A 916 16.56 -18.21 18.34
C GLU A 916 17.56 -17.58 17.37
N ILE A 917 17.10 -17.23 16.15
CA ILE A 917 17.91 -16.53 15.15
C ILE A 917 18.32 -15.14 15.67
N THR A 918 17.38 -14.39 16.25
CA THR A 918 17.66 -13.06 16.81
C THR A 918 18.70 -13.13 17.93
N HIS A 919 18.58 -14.10 18.83
CA HIS A 919 19.55 -14.34 19.90
C HIS A 919 20.92 -14.74 19.34
N ALA A 920 20.97 -15.60 18.31
CA ALA A 920 22.20 -15.98 17.66
C ALA A 920 22.93 -14.78 17.01
N LEU A 921 22.16 -13.85 16.43
CA LEU A 921 22.67 -12.65 15.76
C LEU A 921 23.13 -11.54 16.72
N LEU A 922 22.36 -11.23 17.76
CA LEU A 922 22.65 -10.12 18.68
C LEU A 922 23.53 -10.53 19.87
N GLY A 923 23.34 -11.75 20.39
CA GLY A 923 23.84 -12.15 21.71
C GLY A 923 23.22 -11.31 22.84
N ASP A 924 23.91 -11.26 23.99
CA ASP A 924 23.41 -10.57 25.20
C ASP A 924 23.80 -9.07 25.27
N ASP A 925 24.79 -8.64 24.49
CA ASP A 925 25.31 -7.26 24.51
C ASP A 925 24.90 -6.48 23.25
N THR A 926 23.93 -5.58 23.43
CA THR A 926 23.37 -4.71 22.40
C THR A 926 23.96 -3.29 22.39
N GLY A 927 24.88 -2.94 23.31
CA GLY A 927 25.40 -1.58 23.46
C GLY A 927 26.60 -1.22 22.56
N ARG A 928 27.10 -2.17 21.78
CA ARG A 928 28.25 -2.01 20.87
C ARG A 928 27.83 -1.50 19.49
N ALA A 929 28.76 -0.91 18.75
CA ALA A 929 28.49 -0.45 17.37
C ALA A 929 28.51 -1.60 16.34
N GLU A 930 29.32 -2.64 16.57
CA GLU A 930 29.41 -3.81 15.67
C GLU A 930 29.42 -5.12 16.47
N THR A 931 28.67 -6.09 15.97
CA THR A 931 28.61 -7.48 16.40
C THR A 931 29.13 -8.38 15.29
N VAL A 932 30.21 -9.13 15.55
CA VAL A 932 30.69 -10.18 14.65
C VAL A 932 30.21 -11.52 15.16
N VAL A 933 29.28 -12.13 14.42
CA VAL A 933 28.66 -13.42 14.70
C VAL A 933 29.57 -14.53 14.15
N PRO A 934 30.02 -15.48 14.98
CA PRO A 934 30.68 -16.69 14.49
C PRO A 934 29.73 -17.46 13.57
N ARG A 935 30.23 -17.89 12.41
CA ARG A 935 29.41 -18.60 11.41
C ARG A 935 28.79 -19.87 12.01
N GLU A 936 29.57 -20.59 12.80
CA GLU A 936 29.19 -21.86 13.44
C GLU A 936 27.98 -21.71 14.36
N ARG A 937 27.79 -20.51 14.94
CA ARG A 937 26.62 -20.22 15.80
C ARG A 937 25.33 -20.20 14.99
N LEU A 938 25.35 -19.56 13.82
CA LEU A 938 24.20 -19.55 12.92
C LEU A 938 23.98 -20.93 12.31
N GLU A 939 25.06 -21.61 11.89
CA GLU A 939 24.97 -22.97 11.36
C GLU A 939 24.39 -23.97 12.37
N ALA A 940 24.67 -23.81 13.67
CA ALA A 940 24.09 -24.66 14.71
C ALA A 940 22.57 -24.48 14.83
N VAL A 941 22.08 -23.23 14.84
CA VAL A 941 20.64 -22.93 14.86
C VAL A 941 20.00 -23.43 13.57
N LEU A 942 20.52 -23.06 12.40
CA LEU A 942 19.96 -23.44 11.11
C LEU A 942 20.06 -24.95 10.82
N GLY A 943 21.06 -25.63 11.40
CA GLY A 943 21.25 -27.08 11.31
C GLY A 943 20.24 -27.87 12.13
N ALA A 944 19.65 -27.27 13.18
CA ALA A 944 18.56 -27.88 13.94
C ALA A 944 17.24 -27.94 13.16
N HIS A 945 17.14 -27.20 12.05
CA HIS A 945 15.96 -27.18 11.18
C HIS A 945 16.25 -27.80 9.80
N PRO A 946 15.30 -28.58 9.24
CA PRO A 946 15.46 -29.11 7.89
C PRO A 946 15.52 -28.00 6.83
N ALA A 947 16.35 -28.19 5.79
CA ALA A 947 16.46 -27.31 4.62
C ALA A 947 15.41 -27.57 3.53
N THR A 948 14.37 -28.35 3.85
CA THR A 948 13.31 -28.70 2.89
C THR A 948 12.09 -27.79 3.03
N PRO A 949 11.39 -27.48 1.93
CA PRO A 949 11.75 -27.87 0.57
C PRO A 949 12.87 -27.00 -0.03
N PRO A 950 13.47 -27.44 -1.15
CA PRO A 950 14.42 -26.65 -1.92
C PRO A 950 13.84 -25.29 -2.34
N ALA A 951 14.69 -24.32 -2.59
CA ALA A 951 14.30 -22.93 -2.82
C ALA A 951 15.24 -22.21 -3.79
N VAL A 952 14.76 -21.09 -4.31
CA VAL A 952 15.53 -20.10 -5.07
C VAL A 952 15.65 -18.84 -4.24
N CYS A 953 16.80 -18.17 -4.28
CA CYS A 953 17.02 -16.88 -3.64
C CYS A 953 17.72 -15.94 -4.62
N ASN A 954 17.35 -14.66 -4.58
CA ASN A 954 17.96 -13.63 -5.40
C ASN A 954 18.45 -12.51 -4.47
N PRO A 955 19.71 -12.55 -4.02
CA PRO A 955 20.23 -11.54 -3.11
C PRO A 955 20.64 -10.27 -3.86
N ASP A 956 20.33 -9.14 -3.25
CA ASP A 956 20.88 -7.84 -3.57
C ASP A 956 22.18 -7.63 -2.78
N VAL A 957 23.33 -7.64 -3.47
CA VAL A 957 24.66 -7.60 -2.83
C VAL A 957 25.41 -6.33 -3.18
N LEU A 958 25.71 -5.50 -2.18
CA LEU A 958 26.57 -4.33 -2.34
C LEU A 958 27.97 -4.66 -1.85
N PHE A 959 29.00 -4.31 -2.62
CA PHE A 959 30.40 -4.46 -2.20
C PHE A 959 30.96 -3.13 -1.70
N ALA A 960 31.60 -3.14 -0.53
CA ALA A 960 32.36 -2.03 0.02
C ALA A 960 33.86 -2.35 -0.09
N ALA A 961 34.54 -1.68 -1.01
CA ALA A 961 35.97 -1.83 -1.27
C ALA A 961 36.58 -0.50 -1.73
N GLU A 962 37.89 -0.34 -1.58
CA GLU A 962 38.58 0.90 -1.99
C GLU A 962 38.51 1.13 -3.51
N ASN A 963 38.67 0.06 -4.27
CA ASN A 963 38.69 0.04 -5.73
C ASN A 963 38.46 -1.40 -6.22
N ARG A 964 38.41 -1.58 -7.53
CA ARG A 964 38.25 -2.90 -8.16
C ARG A 964 39.42 -3.85 -7.86
N GLU A 965 40.66 -3.34 -7.72
CA GLU A 965 41.84 -4.14 -7.41
C GLU A 965 41.76 -4.73 -5.99
N ALA A 966 41.24 -3.96 -5.02
CA ALA A 966 40.95 -4.44 -3.67
C ALA A 966 39.89 -5.56 -3.70
N LEU A 967 38.80 -5.35 -4.45
CA LEU A 967 37.77 -6.38 -4.63
C LEU A 967 38.35 -7.66 -5.24
N ALA A 968 39.24 -7.55 -6.25
CA ALA A 968 39.90 -8.68 -6.88
C ALA A 968 40.86 -9.46 -5.97
N ARG A 969 41.43 -8.80 -4.94
CA ARG A 969 42.23 -9.48 -3.90
C ARG A 969 41.39 -10.10 -2.79
N GLY A 970 40.07 -9.88 -2.80
CA GLY A 970 39.16 -10.29 -1.73
C GLY A 970 39.06 -9.29 -0.57
N ASP A 971 39.67 -8.11 -0.69
CA ASP A 971 39.68 -7.04 0.32
C ASP A 971 38.38 -6.22 0.26
N PHE A 972 37.25 -6.85 0.57
CA PHE A 972 35.93 -6.22 0.55
C PHE A 972 35.05 -6.66 1.70
N THR A 973 34.07 -5.81 2.04
CA THR A 973 32.91 -6.17 2.85
C THR A 973 31.69 -6.27 1.94
N ALA A 974 30.92 -7.35 2.03
CA ALA A 974 29.65 -7.46 1.33
C ALA A 974 28.52 -7.02 2.26
N VAL A 975 27.57 -6.26 1.74
CA VAL A 975 26.42 -5.76 2.48
C VAL A 975 25.17 -6.31 1.82
N ILE A 976 24.39 -7.05 2.59
CA ILE A 976 23.12 -7.60 2.11
C ILE A 976 22.08 -6.48 2.11
N GLY A 977 21.47 -6.27 0.95
CA GLY A 977 20.24 -5.48 0.80
C GLY A 977 19.04 -6.37 1.13
N ASP A 978 18.19 -6.59 0.15
CA ASP A 978 17.07 -7.51 0.24
C ASP A 978 17.41 -8.88 -0.36
N CYS A 979 16.84 -9.93 0.20
CA CYS A 979 16.79 -11.25 -0.43
C CYS A 979 15.39 -11.46 -1.00
N HIS A 980 15.32 -11.71 -2.31
CA HIS A 980 14.07 -11.99 -3.01
C HIS A 980 13.98 -13.49 -3.26
N ALA A 981 13.30 -14.24 -2.40
CA ALA A 981 12.97 -15.63 -2.64
C ALA A 981 11.47 -15.69 -2.98
N VAL A 982 11.08 -15.37 -4.20
CA VAL A 982 9.66 -15.31 -4.61
C VAL A 982 9.47 -16.14 -5.87
N ARG A 983 10.22 -15.75 -6.87
CA ARG A 983 10.53 -16.37 -8.16
C ARG A 983 11.87 -15.76 -8.60
N GLU A 984 12.50 -16.29 -9.62
CA GLU A 984 13.76 -15.73 -10.13
C GLU A 984 13.51 -14.30 -10.66
N VAL A 985 14.13 -13.28 -10.08
CA VAL A 985 13.66 -11.90 -10.30
C VAL A 985 14.17 -11.29 -11.62
N VAL A 986 15.28 -11.78 -12.18
CA VAL A 986 15.83 -11.20 -13.42
C VAL A 986 14.93 -11.48 -14.61
N THR A 987 14.31 -12.66 -14.67
CA THR A 987 13.37 -13.08 -15.71
C THR A 987 11.93 -12.58 -15.52
N HIS A 988 11.63 -12.00 -14.35
CA HIS A 988 10.30 -11.50 -13.97
C HIS A 988 10.31 -10.00 -13.60
N THR A 989 11.06 -9.19 -14.34
CA THR A 989 11.16 -7.72 -14.19
C THR A 989 11.07 -7.03 -15.56
N SER A 990 10.77 -5.73 -15.54
CA SER A 990 10.66 -4.85 -16.73
C SER A 990 11.88 -4.87 -17.65
N PHE A 991 13.08 -5.17 -17.10
CA PHE A 991 14.33 -5.26 -17.86
C PHE A 991 14.74 -6.70 -18.22
N GLY A 992 13.99 -7.72 -17.78
CA GLY A 992 14.27 -9.12 -18.10
C GLY A 992 14.40 -9.42 -19.59
N PRO A 993 13.51 -8.92 -20.46
CA PRO A 993 13.66 -9.03 -21.92
C PRO A 993 14.97 -8.45 -22.44
N LEU A 994 15.38 -7.28 -21.93
CA LEU A 994 16.65 -6.64 -22.31
C LEU A 994 17.88 -7.44 -21.84
N VAL A 995 17.80 -8.07 -20.67
CA VAL A 995 18.86 -8.98 -20.20
C VAL A 995 18.93 -10.20 -21.11
N GLN A 996 17.80 -10.81 -21.45
CA GLN A 996 17.71 -11.99 -22.32
C GLN A 996 18.26 -11.71 -23.73
N GLU A 997 18.06 -10.49 -24.27
CA GLU A 997 18.66 -10.08 -25.55
C GLU A 997 20.19 -10.10 -25.52
N ARG A 998 20.80 -9.73 -24.38
CA ARG A 998 22.27 -9.70 -24.21
C ARG A 998 22.86 -10.98 -23.63
N ALA A 999 22.04 -11.80 -22.98
CA ALA A 999 22.37 -13.12 -22.44
C ALA A 999 21.27 -14.12 -22.80
N PRO A 1000 21.26 -14.63 -24.05
CA PRO A 1000 20.30 -15.63 -24.50
C PRO A 1000 20.27 -16.91 -23.65
N GLU A 1001 21.37 -17.19 -22.95
CA GLU A 1001 21.53 -18.30 -22.01
C GLU A 1001 20.78 -18.11 -20.68
N LEU A 1002 20.34 -16.91 -20.30
CA LEU A 1002 19.70 -16.64 -19.01
C LEU A 1002 18.50 -17.56 -18.75
N LEU A 1003 17.49 -17.54 -19.62
CA LEU A 1003 16.28 -18.32 -19.44
C LEU A 1003 16.54 -19.85 -19.37
N PRO A 1004 17.34 -20.46 -20.27
CA PRO A 1004 17.71 -21.87 -20.16
C PRO A 1004 18.41 -22.23 -18.84
N GLU A 1005 19.31 -21.38 -18.34
CA GLU A 1005 20.04 -21.64 -17.09
C GLU A 1005 19.13 -21.53 -15.87
N VAL A 1006 18.29 -20.50 -15.80
CA VAL A 1006 17.29 -20.34 -14.73
C VAL A 1006 16.29 -21.49 -14.73
N TYR A 1007 15.82 -21.91 -15.92
CA TYR A 1007 14.91 -23.05 -16.04
C TYR A 1007 15.57 -24.35 -15.56
N ARG A 1008 16.85 -24.59 -15.90
CA ARG A 1008 17.61 -25.73 -15.37
C ARG A 1008 17.75 -25.67 -13.84
N GLY A 1009 17.97 -24.48 -13.29
CA GLY A 1009 17.97 -24.23 -11.85
C GLY A 1009 16.66 -24.70 -11.21
N TYR A 1010 15.51 -24.29 -11.74
CA TYR A 1010 14.21 -24.77 -11.24
C TYR A 1010 14.03 -26.27 -11.37
N LEU A 1011 14.39 -26.86 -12.50
CA LEU A 1011 14.31 -28.31 -12.70
C LEU A 1011 15.15 -29.10 -11.69
N SER A 1012 16.28 -28.55 -11.25
CA SER A 1012 17.12 -29.16 -10.22
C SER A 1012 16.47 -29.21 -8.84
N LEU A 1013 15.44 -28.39 -8.59
CA LEU A 1013 14.71 -28.35 -7.32
C LEU A 1013 13.55 -29.36 -7.23
N LEU A 1014 13.18 -30.00 -8.34
CA LEU A 1014 11.97 -30.84 -8.45
C LEU A 1014 12.22 -32.30 -8.07
N ASP A 1015 11.25 -32.93 -7.39
CA ASP A 1015 11.18 -34.39 -7.27
C ASP A 1015 10.96 -35.03 -8.65
N ASP A 1016 11.43 -36.26 -8.92
CA ASP A 1016 11.36 -36.94 -10.24
C ASP A 1016 9.97 -36.96 -10.90
N ASP A 1017 8.91 -36.97 -10.10
CA ASP A 1017 7.51 -37.01 -10.52
C ASP A 1017 6.82 -35.63 -10.53
N GLU A 1018 7.57 -34.55 -10.28
CA GLU A 1018 7.09 -33.16 -10.34
C GLU A 1018 7.35 -32.49 -11.70
N ILE A 1019 6.38 -31.66 -12.07
CA ILE A 1019 6.38 -30.78 -13.23
C ILE A 1019 6.28 -29.33 -12.75
N LEU A 1020 7.17 -28.50 -13.25
CA LEU A 1020 7.15 -27.06 -13.00
C LEU A 1020 5.95 -26.40 -13.70
N VAL A 1021 5.25 -25.54 -12.97
CA VAL A 1021 4.15 -24.73 -13.47
C VAL A 1021 4.40 -23.28 -13.10
N ASN A 1022 4.40 -22.41 -14.11
CA ASN A 1022 4.47 -20.98 -13.96
C ASN A 1022 3.07 -20.37 -13.75
N LEU A 1023 2.99 -19.16 -13.22
CA LEU A 1023 1.72 -18.46 -12.98
C LEU A 1023 1.55 -17.27 -13.92
N SER A 1024 0.37 -17.14 -14.52
CA SER A 1024 -0.04 -15.93 -15.25
C SER A 1024 -0.89 -15.05 -14.32
N ARG A 1025 -0.22 -14.05 -13.73
CA ARG A 1025 -0.81 -13.09 -12.78
C ARG A 1025 -0.34 -11.67 -13.11
N GLY A 1026 -1.28 -10.77 -13.35
CA GLY A 1026 -1.02 -9.34 -13.52
C GLY A 1026 -0.70 -8.65 -12.19
N HIS A 1027 0.00 -7.53 -12.26
CA HIS A 1027 0.20 -6.62 -11.13
C HIS A 1027 -0.69 -5.38 -11.38
N PRO A 1028 -1.54 -4.96 -10.42
CA PRO A 1028 -2.52 -3.90 -10.64
C PRO A 1028 -1.87 -2.56 -11.03
N ASP A 1029 -0.78 -2.22 -10.33
CA ASP A 1029 -0.18 -0.88 -10.43
C ASP A 1029 1.15 -0.82 -11.19
N LYS A 1030 1.58 -1.93 -11.81
CA LYS A 1030 2.89 -1.99 -12.45
C LYS A 1030 2.92 -2.91 -13.68
N SER A 1031 3.51 -2.41 -14.75
CA SER A 1031 3.95 -3.21 -15.90
C SER A 1031 4.98 -4.22 -15.42
N SER A 1032 4.52 -5.46 -15.26
CA SER A 1032 5.38 -6.62 -15.08
C SER A 1032 5.62 -7.21 -16.45
N THR A 1033 6.89 -7.46 -16.81
CA THR A 1033 7.24 -8.28 -17.97
C THR A 1033 7.83 -9.60 -17.49
N GLN A 1034 7.58 -10.65 -18.25
CA GLN A 1034 7.93 -12.01 -17.88
C GLN A 1034 8.43 -12.77 -19.09
N LEU A 1035 9.56 -13.46 -18.94
CA LEU A 1035 10.02 -14.40 -19.96
C LEU A 1035 9.14 -15.66 -19.95
N CYS A 1036 8.84 -16.16 -21.16
CA CYS A 1036 8.03 -17.37 -21.34
C CYS A 1036 8.89 -18.61 -21.07
N TYR A 1037 8.70 -19.24 -19.91
CA TYR A 1037 9.37 -20.49 -19.58
C TYR A 1037 8.85 -21.66 -20.42
N PRO A 1038 9.70 -22.64 -20.76
CA PRO A 1038 9.27 -23.84 -21.48
C PRO A 1038 8.53 -24.84 -20.57
N CYS A 1039 7.55 -24.35 -19.80
CA CYS A 1039 6.70 -25.13 -18.91
C CYS A 1039 5.23 -24.71 -19.06
N HIS A 1040 4.32 -25.35 -18.31
CA HIS A 1040 2.93 -24.94 -18.30
C HIS A 1040 2.73 -23.61 -17.56
N ASP A 1041 1.78 -22.80 -18.02
CA ASP A 1041 1.26 -21.61 -17.33
C ASP A 1041 -0.09 -21.94 -16.69
N LEU A 1042 -0.30 -21.57 -15.43
CA LEU A 1042 -1.61 -21.58 -14.78
C LEU A 1042 -2.19 -20.17 -14.81
N GLU A 1043 -3.32 -20.00 -15.48
CA GLU A 1043 -4.05 -18.74 -15.49
C GLU A 1043 -4.80 -18.54 -14.17
N VAL A 1044 -4.49 -17.45 -13.46
CA VAL A 1044 -5.16 -17.10 -12.19
C VAL A 1044 -5.98 -15.82 -12.38
N TYR A 1045 -5.30 -14.72 -12.73
CA TYR A 1045 -5.92 -13.40 -12.89
C TYR A 1045 -5.59 -12.70 -14.21
N GLY A 1046 -4.88 -13.39 -15.09
CA GLY A 1046 -4.51 -12.83 -16.38
C GLY A 1046 -4.41 -13.92 -17.43
N ARG A 1047 -4.54 -13.50 -18.68
CA ARG A 1047 -4.34 -14.35 -19.84
C ARG A 1047 -2.86 -14.64 -20.02
N SER A 1048 -2.50 -15.90 -20.20
CA SER A 1048 -1.13 -16.30 -20.51
C SER A 1048 -0.73 -15.88 -21.94
N PRO A 1049 0.52 -15.46 -22.18
CA PRO A 1049 1.05 -15.28 -23.54
C PRO A 1049 1.38 -16.62 -24.24
N GLN A 1050 1.29 -17.76 -23.55
CA GLN A 1050 1.57 -19.07 -24.13
C GLN A 1050 0.43 -19.60 -25.00
N THR A 1051 0.73 -20.62 -25.81
CA THR A 1051 -0.25 -21.35 -26.60
C THR A 1051 -1.16 -22.19 -25.71
N ARG A 1052 -2.40 -22.43 -26.14
CA ARG A 1052 -3.45 -23.04 -25.31
C ARG A 1052 -3.09 -24.42 -24.75
N ASP A 1053 -2.29 -25.21 -25.48
CA ASP A 1053 -1.79 -26.53 -25.05
C ASP A 1053 -0.82 -26.46 -23.86
N LYS A 1054 -0.23 -25.28 -23.61
CA LYS A 1054 0.63 -24.99 -22.46
C LYS A 1054 -0.09 -24.29 -21.32
N VAL A 1055 -1.36 -23.93 -21.49
CA VAL A 1055 -2.14 -23.18 -20.50
C VAL A 1055 -3.09 -24.10 -19.72
N LEU A 1056 -2.89 -24.15 -18.41
CA LEU A 1056 -3.77 -24.80 -17.44
C LEU A 1056 -4.80 -23.80 -16.91
N GLN A 1057 -6.04 -24.25 -16.82
CA GLN A 1057 -7.12 -23.55 -16.13
C GLN A 1057 -7.34 -24.14 -14.73
N PRO A 1058 -7.73 -23.34 -13.73
CA PRO A 1058 -8.02 -23.85 -12.38
C PRO A 1058 -9.06 -24.97 -12.35
N SER A 1059 -10.03 -24.97 -13.28
CA SER A 1059 -11.03 -26.04 -13.43
C SER A 1059 -10.47 -27.39 -13.88
N GLN A 1060 -9.23 -27.44 -14.38
CA GLN A 1060 -8.53 -28.69 -14.71
C GLN A 1060 -7.77 -29.27 -13.52
N LEU A 1061 -7.61 -28.49 -12.45
CA LEU A 1061 -6.83 -28.87 -11.28
C LEU A 1061 -7.66 -29.70 -10.31
N TYR A 1062 -6.97 -30.63 -9.64
CA TYR A 1062 -7.51 -31.40 -8.54
C TYR A 1062 -6.39 -31.72 -7.56
N VAL A 1063 -6.78 -31.96 -6.31
CA VAL A 1063 -5.87 -32.46 -5.28
C VAL A 1063 -6.17 -33.92 -4.97
N VAL A 1064 -5.15 -34.66 -4.54
CA VAL A 1064 -5.30 -36.03 -4.06
C VAL A 1064 -4.33 -36.27 -2.91
N VAL A 1065 -4.77 -36.98 -1.87
CA VAL A 1065 -3.88 -37.45 -0.80
C VAL A 1065 -3.41 -38.86 -1.13
N THR A 1066 -2.12 -39.03 -1.43
CA THR A 1066 -1.51 -40.32 -1.76
C THR A 1066 -0.32 -40.57 -0.84
N GLY A 1067 -0.27 -41.72 -0.17
CA GLY A 1067 0.87 -42.09 0.68
C GLY A 1067 1.17 -41.09 1.81
N GLY A 1068 0.13 -40.41 2.33
CA GLY A 1068 0.30 -39.39 3.37
C GLY A 1068 0.79 -38.03 2.86
N ARG A 1069 0.84 -37.79 1.55
CA ARG A 1069 1.19 -36.51 0.92
C ARG A 1069 0.02 -35.95 0.13
N LEU A 1070 -0.25 -34.66 0.29
CA LEU A 1070 -1.17 -33.93 -0.57
C LEU A 1070 -0.48 -33.55 -1.89
N GLU A 1071 -1.12 -33.86 -3.01
CA GLU A 1071 -0.58 -33.64 -4.35
C GLU A 1071 -1.51 -32.74 -5.16
N LEU A 1072 -0.97 -31.73 -5.83
CA LEU A 1072 -1.68 -30.95 -6.83
C LEU A 1072 -1.45 -31.57 -8.21
N ARG A 1073 -2.52 -31.80 -8.98
CA ARG A 1073 -2.48 -32.43 -10.30
C ARG A 1073 -3.41 -31.72 -11.27
N ALA A 1074 -3.17 -31.90 -12.58
CA ALA A 1074 -4.07 -31.42 -13.64
C ALA A 1074 -4.51 -32.57 -14.54
N ARG A 1075 -5.75 -32.52 -15.03
CA ARG A 1075 -6.24 -33.47 -16.04
C ARG A 1075 -5.42 -33.35 -17.33
N GLY A 1076 -4.91 -34.46 -17.84
CA GLY A 1076 -4.10 -34.49 -19.07
C GLY A 1076 -2.61 -34.17 -18.89
N VAL A 1077 -2.15 -33.90 -17.66
CA VAL A 1077 -0.74 -33.65 -17.35
C VAL A 1077 -0.19 -34.80 -16.51
N GLY A 1078 0.89 -35.45 -16.98
CA GLY A 1078 1.48 -36.61 -16.32
C GLY A 1078 2.49 -36.20 -15.24
N GLY A 1079 2.05 -36.04 -14.00
CA GLY A 1079 2.93 -35.71 -12.86
C GLY A 1079 2.22 -34.90 -11.79
N ARG A 1080 2.95 -34.54 -10.74
CA ARG A 1080 2.50 -33.59 -9.71
C ARG A 1080 2.95 -32.20 -10.08
N LEU A 1081 2.15 -31.19 -9.77
CA LEU A 1081 2.45 -29.82 -10.12
C LEU A 1081 3.23 -29.15 -8.98
N ARG A 1082 4.35 -28.52 -9.34
CA ARG A 1082 5.10 -27.60 -8.49
C ARG A 1082 4.95 -26.19 -9.06
N LEU A 1083 4.28 -25.32 -8.33
CA LEU A 1083 4.07 -23.93 -8.72
C LEU A 1083 5.36 -23.13 -8.48
N MET A 1084 5.75 -22.25 -9.42
CA MET A 1084 6.94 -21.39 -9.24
C MET A 1084 6.79 -20.40 -8.08
N ALA A 1085 5.55 -20.00 -7.77
CA ALA A 1085 5.22 -19.12 -6.65
C ALA A 1085 3.77 -19.41 -6.18
N PRO A 1086 3.40 -19.01 -4.95
CA PRO A 1086 2.00 -19.04 -4.51
C PRO A 1086 1.13 -18.05 -5.32
N PRO A 1087 -0.06 -18.44 -5.79
CA PRO A 1087 -1.02 -17.55 -6.45
C PRO A 1087 -1.33 -16.22 -5.75
N ALA A 1088 -1.59 -16.20 -4.44
CA ALA A 1088 -1.79 -14.96 -3.67
C ALA A 1088 -0.44 -14.30 -3.35
N GLY A 1089 0.62 -15.08 -3.24
CA GLY A 1089 1.95 -14.60 -2.84
C GLY A 1089 2.16 -14.51 -1.33
N GLY A 1090 1.18 -14.92 -0.54
CA GLY A 1090 1.30 -15.12 0.90
C GLY A 1090 1.94 -16.47 1.25
N PRO A 1091 2.68 -16.58 2.37
CA PRO A 1091 3.34 -17.83 2.76
C PRO A 1091 2.42 -18.82 3.50
N SER A 1092 1.17 -18.44 3.82
CA SER A 1092 0.26 -19.28 4.61
C SER A 1092 -0.92 -19.81 3.79
N ILE A 1093 -1.40 -21.02 4.13
CA ILE A 1093 -2.62 -21.62 3.61
C ILE A 1093 -3.85 -20.76 3.85
N LEU A 1094 -3.85 -19.92 4.91
CA LEU A 1094 -4.95 -19.00 5.19
C LEU A 1094 -5.02 -17.83 4.22
N GLN A 1095 -3.89 -17.45 3.62
CA GLN A 1095 -3.84 -16.44 2.56
C GLN A 1095 -3.98 -17.09 1.19
N ASP A 1096 -3.46 -18.30 1.03
CA ASP A 1096 -3.45 -19.05 -0.22
C ASP A 1096 -3.43 -20.56 0.04
N PRO A 1097 -4.55 -21.29 -0.16
CA PRO A 1097 -4.60 -22.74 0.06
C PRO A 1097 -3.69 -23.53 -0.90
N LEU A 1098 -3.16 -22.89 -1.96
CA LEU A 1098 -2.19 -23.51 -2.87
C LEU A 1098 -0.72 -23.21 -2.51
N SER A 1099 -0.45 -22.43 -1.46
CA SER A 1099 0.92 -22.14 -1.00
C SER A 1099 1.80 -23.38 -0.77
N PRO A 1100 1.31 -24.55 -0.27
CA PRO A 1100 2.15 -25.73 -0.05
C PRO A 1100 2.69 -26.37 -1.34
N PHE A 1101 2.08 -26.07 -2.49
CA PHE A 1101 2.49 -26.59 -3.79
C PHE A 1101 3.51 -25.68 -4.49
N ALA A 1102 3.93 -24.58 -3.87
CA ALA A 1102 4.90 -23.64 -4.42
C ALA A 1102 6.31 -23.83 -3.84
N PHE A 1103 7.26 -22.97 -4.23
CA PHE A 1103 8.54 -22.80 -3.54
C PHE A 1103 8.41 -21.83 -2.35
N PRO A 1104 9.24 -21.98 -1.29
CA PRO A 1104 9.20 -21.09 -0.13
C PRO A 1104 9.43 -19.63 -0.52
N ARG A 1105 8.75 -18.71 0.19
CA ARG A 1105 8.76 -17.28 -0.12
C ARG A 1105 9.40 -16.41 0.97
N HIS A 1106 10.29 -15.48 0.59
CA HIS A 1106 10.83 -14.40 1.42
C HIS A 1106 11.03 -13.10 0.61
N PHE A 1107 10.77 -11.95 1.21
CA PHE A 1107 11.08 -10.64 0.66
C PHE A 1107 11.59 -9.72 1.77
N GLY A 1108 12.81 -9.20 1.60
CA GLY A 1108 13.45 -8.27 2.54
C GLY A 1108 14.80 -8.77 3.03
N GLY A 1109 15.41 -8.04 3.97
CA GLY A 1109 16.67 -8.42 4.60
C GLY A 1109 16.56 -9.66 5.51
N VAL A 1110 17.61 -9.91 6.30
CA VAL A 1110 17.70 -11.07 7.23
C VAL A 1110 16.62 -11.05 8.33
N GLY A 1111 16.05 -9.87 8.62
CA GLY A 1111 14.87 -9.74 9.48
C GLY A 1111 15.18 -9.94 10.97
N LEU A 1112 15.52 -8.86 11.67
CA LEU A 1112 15.59 -8.86 13.13
C LEU A 1112 14.29 -8.27 13.69
N ARG A 1113 13.55 -9.04 14.49
CA ARG A 1113 12.40 -8.52 15.26
C ARG A 1113 12.89 -7.83 16.53
N ALA A 1114 13.60 -6.72 16.33
CA ALA A 1114 14.20 -5.90 17.36
C ALA A 1114 13.60 -4.48 17.35
N GLU A 1115 12.32 -4.36 16.99
CA GLU A 1115 11.61 -3.08 16.85
C GLU A 1115 11.55 -2.28 18.16
N ALA A 1116 11.58 -2.99 19.30
CA ALA A 1116 11.66 -2.39 20.63
C ALA A 1116 13.05 -1.82 20.99
N LEU A 1117 14.11 -2.16 20.25
CA LEU A 1117 15.45 -1.64 20.52
C LEU A 1117 15.64 -0.25 19.91
N GLU A 1118 16.17 0.68 20.70
CA GLU A 1118 16.54 2.03 20.24
C GLU A 1118 17.78 2.00 19.31
N HIS A 1119 18.63 0.98 19.45
CA HIS A 1119 19.85 0.79 18.66
C HIS A 1119 20.06 -0.69 18.34
N ILE A 1120 20.43 -0.96 17.10
CA ILE A 1120 20.83 -2.28 16.60
C ILE A 1120 22.27 -2.14 16.08
N PRO A 1121 23.25 -2.90 16.63
CA PRO A 1121 24.62 -2.89 16.12
C PRO A 1121 24.66 -3.32 14.65
N ARG A 1122 25.72 -2.94 13.93
CA ARG A 1122 26.05 -3.61 12.67
C ARG A 1122 26.28 -5.08 12.96
N ILE A 1123 25.55 -5.98 12.31
CA ILE A 1123 25.72 -7.42 12.48
C ILE A 1123 26.46 -7.99 11.27
N ARG A 1124 27.60 -8.62 11.53
CA ARG A 1124 28.48 -9.20 10.51
C ARG A 1124 28.74 -10.68 10.78
N CYS A 1125 28.73 -11.49 9.74
CA CYS A 1125 29.23 -12.87 9.75
C CYS A 1125 30.40 -12.96 8.77
N GLY A 1126 31.63 -13.17 9.25
CA GLY A 1126 32.82 -13.09 8.39
C GLY A 1126 32.95 -11.71 7.74
N ARG A 1127 32.99 -11.62 6.41
CA ARG A 1127 33.00 -10.32 5.67
C ARG A 1127 31.62 -9.88 5.19
N VAL A 1128 30.55 -10.54 5.62
CA VAL A 1128 29.16 -10.30 5.21
C VAL A 1128 28.43 -9.51 6.28
N VAL A 1129 27.96 -8.31 5.96
CA VAL A 1129 27.08 -7.51 6.81
C VAL A 1129 25.64 -7.96 6.56
N LEU A 1130 25.05 -8.59 7.58
CA LEU A 1130 23.68 -9.11 7.59
C LEU A 1130 22.66 -8.01 7.93
N GLN A 1131 23.06 -7.10 8.81
CA GLN A 1131 22.27 -5.97 9.28
C GLN A 1131 23.18 -4.74 9.40
N ARG A 1132 22.78 -3.63 8.81
CA ARG A 1132 23.44 -2.33 9.00
C ARG A 1132 23.16 -1.81 10.42
N GLU A 1133 24.10 -1.06 10.98
CA GLU A 1133 23.86 -0.35 12.23
C GLU A 1133 22.66 0.60 12.06
N THR A 1134 21.70 0.49 12.99
CA THR A 1134 20.41 1.18 12.91
C THR A 1134 20.05 1.80 14.25
N TRP A 1135 19.52 3.02 14.23
CA TRP A 1135 19.03 3.76 15.39
C TRP A 1135 17.57 4.14 15.17
N ARG A 1136 16.80 4.16 16.26
CA ARG A 1136 15.41 4.62 16.28
C ARG A 1136 15.32 5.85 17.15
N ILE A 1137 15.04 7.00 16.53
CA ILE A 1137 14.94 8.27 17.23
C ILE A 1137 13.52 8.83 17.13
N PRO A 1138 12.95 9.38 18.21
CA PRO A 1138 11.67 10.08 18.13
C PRO A 1138 11.78 11.26 17.16
N ALA A 1139 10.78 11.46 16.29
CA ALA A 1139 10.74 12.58 15.35
C ALA A 1139 10.81 13.95 16.06
N ALA A 1140 10.32 14.03 17.30
CA ALA A 1140 10.41 15.21 18.15
C ALA A 1140 11.87 15.59 18.50
N ALA A 1141 12.80 14.63 18.50
CA ALA A 1141 14.20 14.88 18.83
C ALA A 1141 14.92 15.71 17.75
N LEU A 1142 14.42 15.71 16.52
CA LEU A 1142 14.88 16.55 15.41
C LEU A 1142 14.36 17.99 15.48
N ARG A 1143 13.44 18.30 16.40
CA ARG A 1143 12.93 19.68 16.56
C ARG A 1143 14.01 20.56 17.18
N GLY A 1144 14.23 21.73 16.57
CA GLY A 1144 15.13 22.74 17.10
C GLY A 1144 14.63 23.28 18.44
N THR A 1145 15.48 23.26 19.47
CA THR A 1145 15.26 24.05 20.69
C THR A 1145 16.13 25.29 20.64
N ALA A 1146 15.56 26.47 20.88
CA ALA A 1146 16.35 27.70 20.96
C ALA A 1146 17.46 27.58 22.03
N LEU A 1147 18.68 28.00 21.69
CA LEU A 1147 19.85 27.89 22.59
C LEU A 1147 19.72 28.76 23.84
N SER A 1148 19.07 29.92 23.71
CA SER A 1148 18.59 30.73 24.83
C SER A 1148 17.14 30.34 25.08
N GLY A 1149 16.66 30.27 26.33
CA GLY A 1149 15.27 29.85 26.64
C GLY A 1149 14.13 30.73 26.07
N SER A 1150 14.35 31.49 24.99
CA SER A 1150 13.38 32.23 24.18
C SER A 1150 12.32 31.29 23.60
N ARG A 1151 11.04 31.67 23.74
CA ARG A 1151 9.88 31.00 23.12
C ARG A 1151 9.76 31.31 21.61
N THR A 1152 10.87 31.47 20.90
CA THR A 1152 10.85 31.61 19.44
C THR A 1152 10.64 30.23 18.82
N ALA A 1153 9.72 30.14 17.85
CA ALA A 1153 9.44 28.91 17.10
C ALA A 1153 10.73 28.30 16.53
N ALA A 1154 10.83 26.97 16.51
CA ALA A 1154 11.96 26.26 15.92
C ALA A 1154 12.22 26.75 14.48
N ASP A 1155 13.45 27.18 14.20
CA ASP A 1155 13.89 27.61 12.87
C ASP A 1155 14.93 26.63 12.28
N ASP A 1156 15.22 26.74 10.99
CA ASP A 1156 16.11 25.80 10.28
C ASP A 1156 17.52 25.72 10.93
N ALA A 1157 18.03 26.81 11.51
CA ALA A 1157 19.33 26.85 12.18
C ALA A 1157 19.33 26.08 13.52
N ALA A 1158 18.25 26.20 14.30
CA ALA A 1158 18.08 25.45 15.54
C ALA A 1158 17.90 23.95 15.26
N GLU A 1159 17.20 23.60 14.18
CA GLU A 1159 17.06 22.22 13.72
C GLU A 1159 18.39 21.61 13.31
N PHE A 1160 19.25 22.39 12.63
CA PHE A 1160 20.59 21.93 12.30
C PHE A 1160 21.42 21.62 13.55
N LEU A 1161 21.38 22.47 14.58
CA LEU A 1161 22.04 22.18 15.86
C LEU A 1161 21.48 20.93 16.56
N SER A 1162 20.16 20.76 16.59
CA SER A 1162 19.54 19.55 17.15
C SER A 1162 20.03 18.30 16.41
N ALA A 1163 20.12 18.34 15.08
CA ALA A 1163 20.67 17.25 14.28
C ALA A 1163 22.14 16.95 14.61
N ARG A 1164 22.99 17.99 14.78
CA ARG A 1164 24.39 17.83 15.23
C ARG A 1164 24.50 17.18 16.61
N ARG A 1165 23.63 17.60 17.54
CA ARG A 1165 23.55 17.03 18.88
C ARG A 1165 23.16 15.57 18.84
N LEU A 1166 22.17 15.21 18.03
CA LEU A 1166 21.75 13.81 17.86
C LEU A 1166 22.88 12.95 17.29
N ARG A 1167 23.57 13.45 16.25
CA ARG A 1167 24.72 12.77 15.67
C ARG A 1167 25.77 12.47 16.75
N THR A 1168 26.16 13.47 17.52
CA THR A 1168 27.21 13.31 18.56
C THR A 1168 26.73 12.44 19.71
N GLY A 1169 25.49 12.64 20.17
CA GLY A 1169 24.91 11.93 21.31
C GLY A 1169 24.69 10.43 21.08
N HIS A 1170 24.38 10.03 19.84
CA HIS A 1170 24.18 8.63 19.47
C HIS A 1170 25.37 8.02 18.70
N GLY A 1171 26.46 8.77 18.49
CA GLY A 1171 27.62 8.30 17.73
C GLY A 1171 27.33 8.03 16.24
N LEU A 1172 26.36 8.74 15.64
CA LEU A 1172 25.93 8.48 14.26
C LEU A 1172 27.05 8.80 13.25
N PRO A 1173 27.26 7.94 12.22
CA PRO A 1173 28.18 8.25 11.13
C PRO A 1173 27.71 9.47 10.35
N ARG A 1174 28.63 10.14 9.64
CA ARG A 1174 28.32 11.37 8.88
C ARG A 1174 27.23 11.15 7.82
N HIS A 1175 27.29 10.01 7.13
CA HIS A 1175 26.41 9.66 6.02
C HIS A 1175 25.47 8.55 6.47
N VAL A 1176 24.16 8.80 6.41
CA VAL A 1176 23.13 7.87 6.85
C VAL A 1176 21.96 7.84 5.86
N PHE A 1177 21.14 6.80 5.97
CA PHE A 1177 19.80 6.77 5.40
C PHE A 1177 18.75 6.90 6.51
N ALA A 1178 17.80 7.80 6.35
CA ALA A 1178 16.70 8.02 7.29
C ALA A 1178 15.36 7.59 6.68
N LYS A 1179 14.70 6.62 7.29
CA LYS A 1179 13.33 6.20 6.98
C LYS A 1179 12.38 6.91 7.94
N VAL A 1180 11.59 7.83 7.38
CA VAL A 1180 10.57 8.60 8.09
C VAL A 1180 9.21 7.91 7.91
N PRO A 1181 8.35 7.83 8.93
CA PRO A 1181 7.00 7.27 8.76
C PRO A 1181 6.26 7.98 7.62
N GLY A 1182 5.58 7.22 6.75
CA GLY A 1182 4.88 7.75 5.57
C GLY A 1182 5.76 8.03 4.35
N GLU A 1183 7.10 8.01 4.47
CA GLU A 1183 7.99 8.11 3.31
C GLU A 1183 8.36 6.70 2.79
N PRO A 1184 8.03 6.36 1.53
CA PRO A 1184 8.13 4.98 1.03
C PRO A 1184 9.58 4.49 0.88
N LYS A 1185 10.54 5.41 0.75
CA LYS A 1185 11.96 5.10 0.58
C LYS A 1185 12.81 5.93 1.54
N PRO A 1186 13.86 5.35 2.15
CA PRO A 1186 14.78 6.10 2.98
C PRO A 1186 15.42 7.28 2.24
N LEU A 1187 15.63 8.39 2.95
CA LEU A 1187 16.29 9.60 2.48
C LEU A 1187 17.78 9.50 2.77
N TYR A 1188 18.62 9.99 1.87
CA TYR A 1188 20.04 10.13 2.16
C TYR A 1188 20.28 11.40 2.96
N VAL A 1189 21.04 11.32 4.05
CA VAL A 1189 21.35 12.45 4.91
C VAL A 1189 22.86 12.53 5.11
N ASP A 1190 23.41 13.70 4.78
CA ASP A 1190 24.73 14.12 5.23
C ASP A 1190 24.54 15.13 6.37
N TRP A 1191 25.01 14.79 7.58
CA TRP A 1191 24.88 15.67 8.75
C TRP A 1191 25.70 16.96 8.65
N ASP A 1192 26.58 17.07 7.66
CA ASP A 1192 27.30 18.30 7.34
C ASP A 1192 26.59 19.11 6.24
N ALA A 1193 25.43 18.68 5.72
CA ALA A 1193 24.69 19.36 4.66
C ALA A 1193 23.39 20.03 5.20
N PRO A 1194 23.40 21.36 5.44
CA PRO A 1194 22.24 22.09 5.98
C PRO A 1194 20.92 21.83 5.25
N LEU A 1195 20.96 21.78 3.91
CA LEU A 1195 19.77 21.56 3.09
C LEU A 1195 19.16 20.17 3.31
N LEU A 1196 19.99 19.12 3.43
CA LEU A 1196 19.52 17.75 3.63
C LEU A 1196 18.97 17.54 5.04
N VAL A 1197 19.61 18.13 6.04
CA VAL A 1197 19.13 18.12 7.43
C VAL A 1197 17.77 18.84 7.55
N ARG A 1198 17.62 20.00 6.90
CA ARG A 1198 16.34 20.73 6.86
C ARG A 1198 15.21 19.87 6.30
N GLN A 1199 15.47 19.09 5.25
CA GLN A 1199 14.49 18.20 4.65
C GLN A 1199 14.04 17.11 5.61
N LEU A 1200 15.01 16.41 6.22
CA LEU A 1200 14.73 15.39 7.23
C LEU A 1200 13.86 15.97 8.35
N SER A 1201 14.26 17.11 8.91
CA SER A 1201 13.54 17.75 10.01
C SER A 1201 12.11 18.13 9.61
N ARG A 1202 11.89 18.67 8.40
CA ARG A 1202 10.55 19.03 7.89
C ARG A 1202 9.66 17.82 7.69
N LEU A 1203 10.22 16.73 7.18
CA LEU A 1203 9.51 15.46 6.98
C LEU A 1203 9.11 14.84 8.31
N ALA A 1204 10.07 14.69 9.23
CA ALA A 1204 9.82 14.18 10.57
C ALA A 1204 8.77 15.01 11.35
N ARG A 1205 8.73 16.34 11.15
CA ARG A 1205 7.70 17.20 11.78
C ARG A 1205 6.29 16.92 11.29
N ARG A 1206 6.12 16.63 10.00
CA ARG A 1206 4.81 16.42 9.38
C ARG A 1206 4.20 15.08 9.80
N THR A 1207 5.02 14.04 9.92
CA THR A 1207 4.54 12.67 10.09
C THR A 1207 4.58 12.19 11.54
N GLY A 1208 5.42 12.78 12.40
CA GLY A 1208 5.56 12.36 13.79
C GLY A 1208 6.18 10.96 13.92
N GLY A 1209 5.98 10.31 15.07
CA GLY A 1209 6.44 8.93 15.29
C GLY A 1209 7.96 8.78 15.44
N THR A 1210 8.48 7.64 14.98
CA THR A 1210 9.89 7.23 15.10
C THR A 1210 10.57 7.28 13.74
N VAL A 1211 11.69 7.98 13.65
CA VAL A 1211 12.57 7.99 12.48
C VAL A 1211 13.62 6.90 12.66
N GLU A 1212 13.70 5.99 11.71
CA GLU A 1212 14.74 4.96 11.69
C GLU A 1212 15.93 5.48 10.87
N ILE A 1213 17.10 5.53 11.48
CA ILE A 1213 18.36 5.95 10.87
C ILE A 1213 19.22 4.72 10.69
N SER A 1214 19.74 4.47 9.51
CA SER A 1214 20.72 3.42 9.24
C SER A 1214 22.00 4.00 8.67
N GLU A 1215 23.14 3.40 8.98
CA GLU A 1215 24.41 3.81 8.38
C GLU A 1215 24.39 3.71 6.84
N MET A 1216 25.09 4.62 6.16
CA MET A 1216 25.34 4.45 4.72
C MET A 1216 26.48 3.45 4.51
N LEU A 1217 26.13 2.25 4.02
CA LEU A 1217 27.11 1.22 3.68
C LEU A 1217 26.81 0.60 2.30
N PRO A 1218 27.73 0.66 1.32
CA PRO A 1218 29.10 1.21 1.38
C PRO A 1218 29.16 2.72 1.65
N ALA A 1219 30.14 3.16 2.47
CA ALA A 1219 30.42 4.57 2.70
C ALA A 1219 30.95 5.25 1.41
N PRO A 1220 30.84 6.59 1.26
CA PRO A 1220 31.21 7.29 0.03
C PRO A 1220 32.65 7.05 -0.47
N ASP A 1221 33.60 6.79 0.43
CA ASP A 1221 35.01 6.51 0.13
C ASP A 1221 35.27 5.03 -0.20
N ARG A 1222 34.32 4.14 0.11
CA ARG A 1222 34.37 2.67 -0.12
C ARG A 1222 33.49 2.20 -1.27
N ARG A 1223 33.07 3.11 -2.15
CA ARG A 1223 32.38 2.81 -3.41
C ARG A 1223 33.41 2.35 -4.45
N TRP A 1224 33.42 1.04 -4.74
CA TRP A 1224 34.42 0.40 -5.59
C TRP A 1224 34.22 0.64 -7.10
N LEU A 1225 32.97 0.92 -7.52
CA LEU A 1225 32.63 1.08 -8.93
C LEU A 1225 33.00 2.49 -9.40
N GLU A 1226 34.08 2.57 -10.18
CA GLU A 1226 34.55 3.79 -10.81
C GLU A 1226 34.31 3.74 -12.32
N VAL A 1227 33.55 4.72 -12.84
CA VAL A 1227 33.23 4.85 -14.26
C VAL A 1227 33.58 6.28 -14.70
N GLY A 1228 34.50 6.41 -15.65
CA GLY A 1228 34.94 7.73 -16.13
C GLY A 1228 35.56 8.62 -15.05
N GLY A 1229 36.27 8.03 -14.08
CA GLY A 1229 36.89 8.76 -12.97
C GLY A 1229 35.92 9.21 -11.87
N ARG A 1230 34.66 8.75 -11.91
CA ARG A 1230 33.63 9.05 -10.90
C ARG A 1230 33.11 7.78 -10.25
N ARG A 1231 32.73 7.86 -8.98
CA ARG A 1231 32.30 6.71 -8.18
C ARG A 1231 30.79 6.62 -8.10
N TYR A 1232 30.27 5.41 -8.21
CA TYR A 1232 28.84 5.13 -8.20
C TYR A 1232 28.50 4.15 -7.08
N THR A 1233 27.31 4.33 -6.48
CA THR A 1233 26.72 3.24 -5.71
C THR A 1233 26.37 2.12 -6.69
N SER A 1234 26.53 0.88 -6.26
CA SER A 1234 26.24 -0.27 -7.10
C SER A 1234 25.84 -1.47 -6.28
N GLU A 1235 25.16 -2.39 -6.96
CA GLU A 1235 24.57 -3.58 -6.37
C GLU A 1235 24.53 -4.68 -7.43
N LEU A 1236 25.01 -5.85 -7.03
CA LEU A 1236 24.99 -7.05 -7.84
C LEU A 1236 23.74 -7.85 -7.49
N ARG A 1237 22.95 -8.16 -8.52
CA ARG A 1237 21.79 -9.04 -8.44
C ARG A 1237 22.10 -10.33 -9.19
N CYS A 1238 21.81 -11.45 -8.55
CA CYS A 1238 22.03 -12.78 -9.11
C CYS A 1238 20.96 -13.75 -8.62
N ALA A 1239 20.87 -14.91 -9.28
CA ALA A 1239 19.98 -15.99 -8.89
C ALA A 1239 20.79 -17.16 -8.37
N VAL A 1240 20.45 -17.64 -7.17
CA VAL A 1240 21.05 -18.82 -6.55
C VAL A 1240 19.96 -19.85 -6.23
N PHE A 1241 20.28 -21.11 -6.45
CA PHE A 1241 19.39 -22.25 -6.22
C PHE A 1241 19.97 -23.11 -5.10
N SER A 1242 19.14 -23.49 -4.13
CA SER A 1242 19.55 -24.43 -3.10
C SER A 1242 19.80 -25.80 -3.73
N PRO A 1243 20.56 -26.69 -3.08
CA PRO A 1243 20.68 -28.05 -3.59
C PRO A 1243 19.30 -28.72 -3.57
N GLY A 1244 18.92 -29.32 -4.70
CA GLY A 1244 17.78 -30.21 -4.78
C GLY A 1244 18.20 -31.67 -4.64
N ARG A 1245 17.30 -32.61 -4.94
CA ARG A 1245 17.69 -34.02 -5.06
C ARG A 1245 18.37 -34.21 -6.42
N PRO A 1246 19.54 -34.89 -6.49
CA PRO A 1246 20.21 -35.11 -7.77
C PRO A 1246 19.29 -35.89 -8.73
N ARG A 1247 19.04 -35.32 -9.90
CA ARG A 1247 18.36 -35.93 -11.05
C ARG A 1247 19.38 -36.43 -12.08
#